data_AF-K5DJJ6-F1
#
_entry.id   AF-K5DJJ6-F1
#
_cell.length_a   1.000
_cell.length_b   1.000
_cell.length_c   1.000
_cell.angle_alpha   90.00
_cell.angle_beta   90.00
_cell.angle_gamma   90.00
#
_symmetry.space_group_name_H-M   'P 1'
#
loop_
_entity.id
_entity.type
_entity.pdbx_description
1 polymer ?
#
loop_
_entity_poly.entity_id
_entity_poly.type
_entity_poly.pdbx_seq_one_letter_code
_entity_poly.pdbx_strand_id
1 'polypeptide(L)'
;MFRGGLATLLVTFVLLPIAAVRAEETATDAPVNSESLPELKTLDGHFPFEVPETLEQWESRAEQLRTRVAMATGLHPMLPRPPIKATIHSVVKRDGFQIEKVYFESLPGHFVTGLLFRPTGDSVARGLNSDGKRPGVLCPHGHGGRMMRNNADKMKQLIESGDEMYMESGSHPKLARCATLARMGCVSFIFDMVGYADSVQLSYEFAHRRHATRPEENVPAGSDPELFFSTPAEARLQSILGLQTYNALRSFDFLASLDEVDPDRLAVTGGSGGGTQTILLDALEPRIAASFPNGMVSTSMQGGCACENACLLRIGTGNVELAALMAPKPMGMTAADDWTIEMMSDGYPELKQLYGMMNHPDHVLCESLVQFKHNYNYVTRRIMYGWMDEHLNLGLETPVVETDFPAITDDEGAVWNDDHPAPTQRGPKHEQTVLGWWNNQSQQLLEDCLGLSATENGFDQTIRPALATLFDLPIPETSSVSVSYSDPIEHESGATLVSGVVTDEARRREIPIRKWVSQSGDNASSGGTVLWVHSAADETTDTPEWSDAFAAQLRKSKAVIVIDIAAMPTDAPEGKQRTNPQPRRASAAFTYGYNRPLAATRCGDVLAVIAAFQNPPGGVSLVAPEGSAAYVLPAAAIAGPFLADATIAVNGFRFADLQHQDDQHFVPGIVKYGDVDALAAWRAPYALTIQCSEEAEWPTTKAIYDARDASDQVQWQVNR
;
A
#
# COMPACT_ATOMS: atom_id res chain seq x y z
N MET A 1 -62.61 38.99 26.30
CA MET A 1 -63.36 38.66 25.06
C MET A 1 -62.51 37.65 24.30
N PHE A 2 -62.80 36.35 24.43
CA PHE A 2 -63.53 35.54 23.43
C PHE A 2 -62.77 35.49 22.10
N ARG A 3 -62.01 34.42 21.82
CA ARG A 3 -62.41 33.12 21.18
C ARG A 3 -61.81 33.13 19.77
N GLY A 4 -61.26 32.06 19.21
CA GLY A 4 -61.11 30.69 19.66
C GLY A 4 -60.26 29.95 18.63
N GLY A 5 -59.52 28.95 19.10
CA GLY A 5 -58.87 27.97 18.25
C GLY A 5 -59.91 27.08 17.58
N LEU A 6 -59.71 26.81 16.29
CA LEU A 6 -60.34 25.72 15.57
C LEU A 6 -59.22 24.87 14.99
N ALA A 7 -59.03 23.71 15.59
CA ALA A 7 -58.26 22.62 15.01
C ALA A 7 -59.09 22.06 13.85
N THR A 8 -58.53 22.09 12.65
CA THR A 8 -59.10 21.41 11.48
C THR A 8 -58.13 20.31 11.06
N LEU A 9 -58.54 19.08 11.33
CA LEU A 9 -58.07 17.85 10.72
C LEU A 9 -58.00 18.04 9.20
N LEU A 10 -56.81 17.87 8.60
CA LEU A 10 -56.71 17.55 7.18
C LEU A 10 -56.09 16.17 7.04
N VAL A 11 -56.98 15.25 6.68
CA VAL A 11 -56.72 13.87 6.28
C VAL A 11 -55.97 13.90 4.95
N THR A 12 -54.68 13.57 4.96
CA THR A 12 -53.95 13.23 3.74
C THR A 12 -54.07 11.72 3.53
N PHE A 13 -54.95 11.33 2.62
CA PHE A 13 -54.98 10.00 2.02
C PHE A 13 -53.65 9.76 1.30
N VAL A 14 -52.74 8.98 1.89
CA VAL A 14 -51.63 8.37 1.14
C VAL A 14 -52.19 7.10 0.52
N LEU A 15 -52.56 7.20 -0.76
CA LEU A 15 -52.76 6.06 -1.64
C LEU A 15 -51.42 5.32 -1.76
N LEU A 16 -51.28 4.21 -1.03
CA LEU A 16 -50.25 3.21 -1.26
C LEU A 16 -50.44 2.65 -2.70
N PRO A 17 -49.46 2.78 -3.60
CA PRO A 17 -49.42 1.90 -4.75
C PRO A 17 -48.98 0.53 -4.25
N ILE A 18 -49.88 -0.45 -4.33
CA ILE A 18 -49.52 -1.86 -4.32
C ILE A 18 -48.73 -2.09 -5.62
N ALA A 19 -47.42 -1.87 -5.58
CA ALA A 19 -46.52 -2.34 -6.60
C ALA A 19 -46.37 -3.85 -6.39
N ALA A 20 -47.14 -4.62 -7.15
CA ALA A 20 -46.85 -6.03 -7.36
C ALA A 20 -45.42 -6.12 -7.92
N VAL A 21 -44.50 -6.67 -7.14
CA VAL A 21 -43.16 -7.04 -7.60
C VAL A 21 -43.36 -8.13 -8.65
N ARG A 22 -43.44 -7.71 -9.91
CA ARG A 22 -43.12 -8.57 -11.04
C ARG A 22 -41.59 -8.62 -11.08
N ALA A 23 -41.04 -9.81 -10.90
CA ALA A 23 -39.69 -10.12 -11.35
C ALA A 23 -39.65 -9.82 -12.86
N GLU A 24 -39.07 -8.69 -13.23
CA GLU A 24 -38.65 -8.44 -14.60
C GLU A 24 -37.26 -9.06 -14.75
N GLU A 25 -37.18 -10.11 -15.57
CA GLU A 25 -35.94 -10.59 -16.17
C GLU A 25 -35.34 -9.44 -16.99
N THR A 26 -34.52 -8.60 -16.36
CA THR A 26 -33.53 -7.82 -17.10
C THR A 26 -32.44 -8.78 -17.54
N ALA A 27 -32.24 -8.87 -18.85
CA ALA A 27 -31.09 -9.56 -19.44
C ALA A 27 -29.80 -8.89 -18.93
N THR A 28 -29.28 -9.45 -17.84
CA THR A 28 -27.94 -9.15 -17.33
C THR A 28 -26.92 -9.77 -18.26
N ASP A 29 -25.78 -9.10 -18.40
CA ASP A 29 -24.59 -9.64 -19.05
C ASP A 29 -24.37 -11.11 -18.66
N ALA A 30 -23.93 -11.91 -19.63
CA ALA A 30 -23.79 -13.35 -19.50
C ALA A 30 -23.09 -13.73 -18.18
N PRO A 31 -23.55 -14.77 -17.47
CA PRO A 31 -22.87 -15.26 -16.27
C PRO A 31 -21.40 -15.51 -16.59
N VAL A 32 -20.50 -14.92 -15.80
CA VAL A 32 -19.07 -15.20 -15.89
C VAL A 32 -18.93 -16.68 -15.56
N ASN A 33 -18.60 -17.48 -16.57
CA ASN A 33 -18.41 -18.91 -16.44
C ASN A 33 -17.43 -19.18 -15.29
N SER A 34 -17.86 -19.94 -14.28
CA SER A 34 -17.13 -20.23 -13.03
C SER A 34 -15.82 -21.01 -13.21
N GLU A 35 -15.41 -21.29 -14.45
CA GLU A 35 -14.19 -22.06 -14.77
C GLU A 35 -12.92 -21.20 -14.90
N SER A 36 -12.99 -19.88 -15.14
CA SER A 36 -11.77 -19.05 -15.31
C SER A 36 -11.56 -18.08 -14.16
N LEU A 37 -10.53 -18.33 -13.34
CA LEU A 37 -10.03 -17.36 -12.35
C LEU A 37 -9.57 -16.07 -13.05
N PRO A 38 -9.85 -14.88 -12.48
CA PRO A 38 -9.37 -13.63 -13.07
C PRO A 38 -7.83 -13.64 -13.14
N GLU A 39 -7.26 -13.04 -14.17
CA GLU A 39 -5.81 -12.88 -14.27
C GLU A 39 -5.29 -12.02 -13.11
N LEU A 40 -4.11 -12.38 -12.59
CA LEU A 40 -3.44 -11.54 -11.60
C LEU A 40 -3.01 -10.23 -12.26
N LYS A 41 -3.29 -9.11 -11.58
CA LYS A 41 -2.81 -7.80 -11.99
C LYS A 41 -1.28 -7.78 -11.96
N THR A 42 -0.68 -7.24 -13.00
CA THR A 42 0.78 -7.13 -13.13
C THR A 42 1.19 -5.66 -13.08
N LEU A 43 2.49 -5.39 -13.00
CA LEU A 43 3.01 -4.03 -13.10
C LEU A 43 2.61 -3.34 -14.42
N ASP A 44 2.38 -4.12 -15.49
CA ASP A 44 1.98 -3.65 -16.82
C ASP A 44 0.46 -3.62 -17.02
N GLY A 45 -0.32 -3.89 -15.96
CA GLY A 45 -1.78 -3.76 -16.00
C GLY A 45 -2.24 -2.30 -16.15
N HIS A 46 -3.55 -2.12 -16.30
CA HIS A 46 -4.18 -0.80 -16.31
C HIS A 46 -4.68 -0.41 -14.90
N PHE A 47 -4.38 0.82 -14.49
CA PHE A 47 -4.58 1.39 -13.15
C PHE A 47 -5.26 2.76 -13.27
N PRO A 48 -6.57 2.80 -13.54
CA PRO A 48 -7.30 4.05 -13.65
C PRO A 48 -7.36 4.77 -12.31
N PHE A 49 -7.50 6.10 -12.35
CA PHE A 49 -7.84 6.90 -11.18
C PHE A 49 -9.33 7.26 -11.22
N GLU A 50 -10.14 6.54 -10.45
CA GLU A 50 -11.56 6.87 -10.28
C GLU A 50 -11.69 8.04 -9.29
N VAL A 51 -11.87 9.26 -9.81
CA VAL A 51 -11.98 10.46 -8.98
C VAL A 51 -13.24 10.40 -8.12
N PRO A 52 -13.14 10.51 -6.78
CA PRO A 52 -14.32 10.56 -5.93
C PRO A 52 -15.26 11.73 -6.27
N GLU A 53 -16.56 11.56 -6.05
CA GLU A 53 -17.58 12.56 -6.39
C GLU A 53 -17.54 13.79 -5.48
N THR A 54 -16.99 13.64 -4.27
CA THR A 54 -16.96 14.69 -3.25
C THR A 54 -15.59 14.82 -2.59
N LEU A 55 -15.32 15.99 -2.02
CA LEU A 55 -14.09 16.26 -1.27
C LEU A 55 -13.96 15.34 -0.06
N GLU A 56 -15.05 15.08 0.67
CA GLU A 56 -15.06 14.19 1.84
C GLU A 56 -14.68 12.74 1.47
N GLN A 57 -15.21 12.23 0.35
CA GLN A 57 -14.82 10.92 -0.16
C GLN A 57 -13.34 10.90 -0.56
N TRP A 58 -12.82 11.97 -1.19
CA TRP A 58 -11.40 12.08 -1.50
C TRP A 58 -10.53 12.14 -0.23
N GLU A 59 -10.91 12.93 0.78
CA GLU A 59 -10.16 13.03 2.03
C GLU A 59 -10.06 11.67 2.73
N SER A 60 -11.18 10.95 2.82
CA SER A 60 -11.21 9.57 3.34
C SER A 60 -10.33 8.62 2.51
N ARG A 61 -10.41 8.69 1.17
CA ARG A 61 -9.58 7.86 0.29
C ARG A 61 -8.09 8.21 0.40
N ALA A 62 -7.76 9.48 0.49
CA ALA A 62 -6.39 9.97 0.62
C ALA A 62 -5.76 9.50 1.93
N GLU A 63 -6.51 9.49 3.04
CA GLU A 63 -6.03 8.95 4.31
C GLU A 63 -5.74 7.45 4.24
N GLN A 64 -6.62 6.68 3.61
CA GLN A 64 -6.41 5.24 3.37
C GLN A 64 -5.16 4.99 2.51
N LEU A 65 -4.97 5.78 1.45
CA LEU A 65 -3.82 5.68 0.57
C LEU A 65 -2.51 6.08 1.25
N ARG A 66 -2.50 7.15 2.06
CA ARG A 66 -1.31 7.53 2.85
C ARG A 66 -0.93 6.45 3.85
N THR A 67 -1.92 5.86 4.53
CA THR A 67 -1.72 4.72 5.43
C THR A 67 -1.13 3.54 4.67
N ARG A 68 -1.71 3.18 3.51
CA ARG A 68 -1.19 2.14 2.62
C ARG A 68 0.25 2.40 2.17
N VAL A 69 0.59 3.61 1.75
CA VAL A 69 1.95 3.99 1.35
C VAL A 69 2.92 3.87 2.52
N ALA A 70 2.56 4.39 3.70
CA ALA A 70 3.38 4.28 4.91
C ALA A 70 3.59 2.81 5.32
N MET A 71 2.54 1.98 5.24
CA MET A 71 2.63 0.55 5.52
C MET A 71 3.47 -0.20 4.50
N ALA A 72 3.23 -0.03 3.20
CA ALA A 72 3.94 -0.71 2.12
C ALA A 72 5.44 -0.38 2.13
N THR A 73 5.81 0.82 2.55
CA THR A 73 7.21 1.24 2.73
C THR A 73 7.80 0.79 4.07
N GLY A 74 7.02 0.13 4.94
CA GLY A 74 7.44 -0.35 6.26
C GLY A 74 7.53 0.73 7.34
N LEU A 75 7.08 1.95 7.03
CA LEU A 75 7.20 3.17 7.81
C LEU A 75 5.91 3.55 8.56
N HIS A 76 4.99 2.61 8.79
CA HIS A 76 3.85 2.80 9.67
C HIS A 76 3.99 1.94 10.94
N PRO A 77 3.98 2.53 12.15
CA PRO A 77 4.16 3.96 12.44
C PRO A 77 5.50 4.50 11.90
N MET A 78 5.59 5.83 11.73
CA MET A 78 6.77 6.49 11.17
C MET A 78 8.02 6.22 12.03
N LEU A 79 9.05 5.66 11.41
CA LEU A 79 10.33 5.42 12.09
C LEU A 79 10.95 6.74 12.56
N PRO A 80 11.74 6.73 13.65
CA PRO A 80 12.33 7.95 14.18
C PRO A 80 13.26 8.64 13.18
N ARG A 81 13.09 9.94 12.99
CA ARG A 81 13.94 10.79 12.13
C ARG A 81 14.75 11.79 12.96
N PRO A 82 15.76 11.33 13.73
CA PRO A 82 16.56 12.23 14.55
C PRO A 82 17.34 13.23 13.70
N PRO A 83 17.77 14.38 14.29
CA PRO A 83 18.60 15.36 13.60
C PRO A 83 19.82 14.72 12.94
N ILE A 84 20.08 15.13 11.69
CA ILE A 84 21.14 14.54 10.88
C ILE A 84 22.49 15.17 11.20
N LYS A 85 23.49 14.32 11.42
CA LYS A 85 24.90 14.71 11.50
C LYS A 85 25.55 14.41 10.17
N ALA A 86 25.54 15.38 9.27
CA ALA A 86 26.14 15.25 7.95
C ALA A 86 27.58 15.75 7.92
N THR A 87 28.40 15.08 7.13
CA THR A 87 29.71 15.58 6.71
C THR A 87 29.55 16.18 5.33
N ILE A 88 29.81 17.48 5.21
CA ILE A 88 29.93 18.19 3.94
C ILE A 88 31.42 18.48 3.74
N HIS A 89 32.00 17.98 2.64
CA HIS A 89 33.43 18.12 2.37
C HIS A 89 33.69 18.26 0.88
N SER A 90 34.90 18.71 0.53
CA SER A 90 35.41 18.88 -0.84
C SER A 90 34.51 19.73 -1.75
N VAL A 91 35.05 20.82 -2.28
CA VAL A 91 34.26 21.75 -3.11
C VAL A 91 34.74 21.71 -4.56
N VAL A 92 33.79 21.51 -5.48
CA VAL A 92 34.00 21.65 -6.92
C VAL A 92 33.28 22.91 -7.38
N LYS A 93 34.03 23.92 -7.84
CA LYS A 93 33.47 25.20 -8.29
C LYS A 93 33.15 25.16 -9.78
N ARG A 94 32.02 25.75 -10.15
CA ARG A 94 31.60 26.01 -11.53
C ARG A 94 31.05 27.44 -11.62
N ASP A 95 30.74 27.89 -12.82
CA ASP A 95 30.14 29.22 -13.00
C ASP A 95 28.68 29.22 -12.54
N GLY A 96 28.36 30.10 -11.59
CA GLY A 96 27.02 30.24 -11.01
C GLY A 96 26.61 29.20 -9.97
N PHE A 97 27.42 28.16 -9.70
CA PHE A 97 27.18 27.17 -8.65
C PHE A 97 28.46 26.47 -8.16
N GLN A 98 28.39 25.84 -7.00
CA GLN A 98 29.38 24.87 -6.52
C GLN A 98 28.74 23.55 -6.13
N ILE A 99 29.54 22.49 -6.12
CA ILE A 99 29.16 21.14 -5.72
C ILE A 99 29.97 20.77 -4.48
N GLU A 100 29.29 20.24 -3.46
CA GLU A 100 29.89 19.73 -2.24
C GLU A 100 29.51 18.27 -2.06
N LYS A 101 30.46 17.45 -1.59
CA LYS A 101 30.25 16.02 -1.35
C LYS A 101 29.66 15.84 0.04
N VAL A 102 28.61 15.04 0.14
CA VAL A 102 27.87 14.85 1.39
C VAL A 102 27.74 13.36 1.69
N TYR A 103 27.96 13.00 2.96
CA TYR A 103 27.47 11.75 3.50
C TYR A 103 26.94 11.92 4.93
N PHE A 104 25.97 11.08 5.29
CA PHE A 104 25.41 11.00 6.63
C PHE A 104 24.79 9.63 6.88
N GLU A 105 24.55 9.28 8.14
CA GLU A 105 23.80 8.06 8.48
C GLU A 105 22.29 8.34 8.45
N SER A 106 21.52 7.63 7.60
CA SER A 106 20.06 7.66 7.65
C SER A 106 19.53 6.79 8.80
N LEU A 107 20.22 5.71 9.11
CA LEU A 107 20.05 4.91 10.31
C LEU A 107 21.43 4.41 10.77
N PRO A 108 21.61 3.97 12.02
CA PRO A 108 22.92 3.59 12.55
C PRO A 108 23.66 2.59 11.65
N GLY A 109 24.85 2.97 11.18
CA GLY A 109 25.68 2.15 10.29
C GLY A 109 25.27 2.15 8.82
N HIS A 110 24.16 2.78 8.40
CA HIS A 110 23.77 2.91 6.99
C HIS A 110 23.93 4.36 6.51
N PHE A 111 24.84 4.55 5.56
CA PHE A 111 25.22 5.83 5.01
C PHE A 111 24.45 6.14 3.72
N VAL A 112 23.93 7.35 3.67
CA VAL A 112 23.46 8.02 2.47
C VAL A 112 24.56 8.94 1.98
N THR A 113 24.84 8.90 0.68
CA THR A 113 25.83 9.70 -0.01
C THR A 113 25.15 10.57 -1.05
N GLY A 114 25.71 11.73 -1.38
CA GLY A 114 25.15 12.60 -2.40
C GLY A 114 26.00 13.82 -2.72
N LEU A 115 25.48 14.62 -3.65
CA LEU A 115 26.07 15.88 -4.08
C LEU A 115 25.11 17.03 -3.78
N LEU A 116 25.61 18.03 -3.05
CA LEU A 116 24.91 19.25 -2.70
C LEU A 116 25.34 20.37 -3.65
N PHE A 117 24.37 20.94 -4.36
CA PHE A 117 24.58 22.04 -5.29
C PHE A 117 24.14 23.35 -4.64
N ARG A 118 25.06 24.31 -4.53
CA ARG A 118 24.81 25.63 -3.94
C ARG A 118 25.02 26.75 -4.96
N PRO A 119 24.21 27.83 -4.92
CA PRO A 119 24.41 29.00 -5.76
C PRO A 119 25.75 29.70 -5.45
N THR A 120 26.45 30.16 -6.48
CA THR A 120 27.66 31.00 -6.34
C THR A 120 27.65 32.14 -7.35
N GLY A 121 28.56 33.12 -7.20
CA GLY A 121 28.63 34.27 -8.10
C GLY A 121 27.31 35.05 -8.15
N ASP A 122 26.87 35.42 -9.35
CA ASP A 122 25.65 36.22 -9.55
C ASP A 122 24.37 35.48 -9.12
N SER A 123 24.41 34.14 -9.04
CA SER A 123 23.26 33.34 -8.59
C SER A 123 22.95 33.49 -7.10
N VAL A 124 23.91 33.97 -6.28
CA VAL A 124 23.74 34.10 -4.83
C VAL A 124 22.59 35.05 -4.47
N ALA A 125 22.38 36.09 -5.27
CA ALA A 125 21.32 37.09 -5.06
C ALA A 125 19.91 36.58 -5.42
N ARG A 126 19.80 35.44 -6.12
CA ARG A 126 18.53 34.88 -6.59
C ARG A 126 17.87 34.03 -5.50
N GLY A 127 16.54 33.97 -5.52
CA GLY A 127 15.73 33.08 -4.67
C GLY A 127 15.70 33.44 -3.17
N LEU A 128 16.33 34.54 -2.75
CA LEU A 128 16.35 34.95 -1.34
C LEU A 128 14.98 35.50 -0.89
N ASN A 129 14.50 35.07 0.28
CA ASN A 129 13.42 35.73 0.99
C ASN A 129 13.97 36.90 1.85
N SER A 130 13.08 37.55 2.62
CA SER A 130 13.42 38.65 3.52
C SER A 130 14.45 38.30 4.59
N ASP A 131 14.56 37.01 4.96
CA ASP A 131 15.47 36.51 5.99
C ASP A 131 16.80 36.02 5.41
N GLY A 132 17.02 36.19 4.10
CA GLY A 132 18.22 35.71 3.42
C GLY A 132 18.26 34.19 3.23
N LYS A 133 17.12 33.50 3.33
CA LYS A 133 16.98 32.06 3.04
C LYS A 133 16.47 31.83 1.61
N ARG A 134 16.75 30.66 1.05
CA ARG A 134 16.40 30.28 -0.33
C ARG A 134 15.68 28.93 -0.40
N PRO A 135 14.97 28.61 -1.49
CA PRO A 135 14.32 27.32 -1.64
C PRO A 135 15.29 26.15 -1.68
N GLY A 136 14.82 24.99 -1.21
CA GLY A 136 15.52 23.71 -1.30
C GLY A 136 14.81 22.77 -2.27
N VAL A 137 15.55 22.08 -3.14
CA VAL A 137 14.99 21.08 -4.06
C VAL A 137 15.70 19.73 -3.90
N LEU A 138 14.98 18.71 -3.42
CA LEU A 138 15.46 17.34 -3.36
C LEU A 138 15.33 16.68 -4.74
N CYS A 139 16.37 15.99 -5.17
CA CYS A 139 16.50 15.43 -6.51
C CYS A 139 16.67 13.90 -6.49
N PRO A 140 15.67 13.09 -6.09
CA PRO A 140 15.74 11.63 -6.24
C PRO A 140 16.09 11.23 -7.67
N HIS A 141 16.91 10.20 -7.85
CA HIS A 141 17.29 9.72 -9.18
C HIS A 141 16.73 8.33 -9.47
N GLY A 142 16.31 8.10 -10.71
CA GLY A 142 16.01 6.76 -11.22
C GLY A 142 17.27 5.97 -11.57
N HIS A 143 17.08 4.88 -12.30
CA HIS A 143 18.16 3.98 -12.73
C HIS A 143 19.31 4.71 -13.44
N GLY A 144 20.52 4.18 -13.31
CA GLY A 144 21.76 4.75 -13.86
C GLY A 144 22.58 5.60 -12.87
N GLY A 145 22.11 5.79 -11.64
CA GLY A 145 22.84 6.52 -10.59
C GLY A 145 22.85 8.03 -10.77
N ARG A 146 23.34 8.79 -9.77
CA ARG A 146 23.50 10.25 -9.88
C ARG A 146 24.52 10.65 -10.96
N MET A 147 25.55 9.84 -11.16
CA MET A 147 26.62 10.03 -12.16
C MET A 147 26.28 9.43 -13.54
N MET A 148 25.00 9.21 -13.84
CA MET A 148 24.59 8.71 -15.16
C MET A 148 25.17 9.58 -16.28
N ARG A 149 25.87 8.96 -17.23
CA ARG A 149 26.54 9.64 -18.33
C ARG A 149 26.14 9.08 -19.69
N ASN A 150 25.74 9.95 -20.60
CA ASN A 150 25.61 9.65 -22.02
C ASN A 150 26.99 9.76 -22.71
N ASN A 151 27.29 8.84 -23.63
CA ASN A 151 28.53 8.94 -24.42
C ASN A 151 28.41 9.99 -25.53
N ALA A 152 29.53 10.35 -26.16
CA ALA A 152 29.59 11.42 -27.16
C ALA A 152 28.68 11.17 -28.37
N ASP A 153 28.56 9.93 -28.85
CA ASP A 153 27.70 9.62 -30.01
C ASP A 153 26.22 9.72 -29.64
N LYS A 154 25.85 9.25 -28.45
CA LYS A 154 24.49 9.44 -27.92
C LYS A 154 24.18 10.93 -27.74
N MET A 155 25.13 11.73 -27.27
CA MET A 155 24.93 13.18 -27.13
C MET A 155 24.73 13.88 -28.47
N LYS A 156 25.48 13.55 -29.51
CA LYS A 156 25.22 14.08 -30.87
C LYS A 156 23.80 13.76 -31.32
N GLN A 157 23.35 12.52 -31.15
CA GLN A 157 21.98 12.12 -31.49
C GLN A 157 20.93 12.90 -30.71
N LEU A 158 21.13 13.09 -29.40
CA LEU A 158 20.20 13.81 -28.54
C LEU A 158 20.14 15.31 -28.90
N ILE A 159 21.25 15.91 -29.31
CA ILE A 159 21.27 17.31 -29.78
C ILE A 159 20.61 17.42 -31.16
N GLU A 160 20.90 16.49 -32.07
CA GLU A 160 20.28 16.44 -33.40
C GLU A 160 18.75 16.23 -33.31
N SER A 161 18.27 15.43 -32.35
CA SER A 161 16.83 15.23 -32.09
C SER A 161 16.17 16.36 -31.30
N GLY A 162 16.95 17.25 -30.69
CA GLY A 162 16.47 18.32 -29.82
C GLY A 162 16.11 17.87 -28.39
N ASP A 163 16.45 16.65 -27.99
CA ASP A 163 16.33 16.17 -26.61
C ASP A 163 17.26 16.95 -25.67
N GLU A 164 18.49 17.21 -26.12
CA GLU A 164 19.50 17.93 -25.34
C GLU A 164 20.02 19.14 -26.09
N MET A 165 20.58 20.11 -25.36
CA MET A 165 21.10 21.35 -25.93
C MET A 165 22.63 21.44 -25.88
N TYR A 166 23.25 20.90 -24.83
CA TYR A 166 24.65 21.10 -24.52
C TYR A 166 25.41 19.78 -24.43
N MET A 167 26.60 19.74 -25.03
CA MET A 167 27.40 18.52 -25.11
C MET A 167 27.95 18.10 -23.75
N GLU A 168 28.48 19.04 -22.96
CA GLU A 168 29.13 18.70 -21.70
C GLU A 168 28.11 18.52 -20.57
N SER A 169 27.35 19.56 -20.21
CA SER A 169 26.37 19.45 -19.13
C SER A 169 25.26 18.43 -19.44
N GLY A 170 24.75 18.40 -20.68
CA GLY A 170 23.71 17.47 -21.12
C GLY A 170 24.15 16.00 -21.11
N SER A 171 25.46 15.72 -21.10
CA SER A 171 25.96 14.36 -20.92
C SER A 171 25.62 13.78 -19.54
N HIS A 172 25.36 14.63 -18.55
CA HIS A 172 24.94 14.27 -17.19
C HIS A 172 23.58 14.91 -16.85
N PRO A 173 22.47 14.47 -17.46
CA PRO A 173 21.19 15.19 -17.40
C PRO A 173 20.66 15.37 -15.96
N LYS A 174 20.95 14.40 -15.08
CA LYS A 174 20.58 14.46 -13.65
C LYS A 174 21.35 15.55 -12.89
N LEU A 175 22.62 15.75 -13.21
CA LEU A 175 23.46 16.77 -12.59
C LEU A 175 23.23 18.15 -13.23
N ALA A 176 22.95 18.21 -14.54
CA ALA A 176 22.51 19.43 -15.24
C ALA A 176 21.24 20.02 -14.60
N ARG A 177 20.30 19.15 -14.21
CA ARG A 177 19.13 19.54 -13.42
C ARG A 177 19.48 20.26 -12.12
N CYS A 178 20.35 19.65 -11.31
CA CYS A 178 20.73 20.19 -10.01
C CYS A 178 21.55 21.48 -10.14
N ALA A 179 22.46 21.53 -11.12
CA ALA A 179 23.26 22.72 -11.43
C ALA A 179 22.38 23.91 -11.86
N THR A 180 21.36 23.66 -12.70
CA THR A 180 20.46 24.72 -13.14
C THR A 180 19.58 25.23 -12.01
N LEU A 181 19.03 24.33 -11.17
CA LEU A 181 18.31 24.73 -9.95
C LEU A 181 19.19 25.59 -9.01
N ALA A 182 20.48 25.26 -8.88
CA ALA A 182 21.42 26.10 -8.13
C ALA A 182 21.65 27.47 -8.79
N ARG A 183 21.76 27.54 -10.12
CA ARG A 183 21.84 28.81 -10.84
C ARG A 183 20.54 29.63 -10.77
N MET A 184 19.39 28.98 -10.59
CA MET A 184 18.11 29.65 -10.33
C MET A 184 18.02 30.24 -8.92
N GLY A 185 18.95 29.88 -8.02
CA GLY A 185 19.02 30.39 -6.66
C GLY A 185 18.58 29.39 -5.59
N CYS A 186 18.23 28.14 -5.94
CA CYS A 186 17.88 27.09 -4.99
C CYS A 186 19.13 26.40 -4.41
N VAL A 187 19.01 25.78 -3.24
CA VAL A 187 19.91 24.67 -2.87
C VAL A 187 19.32 23.40 -3.43
N SER A 188 20.08 22.57 -4.14
CA SER A 188 19.58 21.25 -4.57
C SER A 188 20.46 20.12 -4.12
N PHE A 189 19.83 18.99 -3.76
CA PHE A 189 20.53 17.82 -3.24
C PHE A 189 20.11 16.57 -4.00
N ILE A 190 21.08 15.89 -4.63
CA ILE A 190 20.89 14.59 -5.28
C ILE A 190 21.67 13.55 -4.49
N PHE A 191 20.94 12.57 -3.96
CA PHE A 191 21.48 11.49 -3.14
C PHE A 191 21.44 10.16 -3.89
N ASP A 192 22.29 9.23 -3.46
CA ASP A 192 22.38 7.90 -4.04
C ASP A 192 21.25 7.00 -3.56
N MET A 193 20.52 6.45 -4.54
CA MET A 193 19.67 5.29 -4.30
C MET A 193 20.53 4.07 -3.95
N VAL A 194 19.93 3.11 -3.23
CA VAL A 194 20.64 1.92 -2.74
C VAL A 194 21.34 1.19 -3.89
N GLY A 195 22.63 0.92 -3.73
CA GLY A 195 23.44 0.20 -4.72
C GLY A 195 23.92 1.04 -5.90
N TYR A 196 23.59 2.33 -5.97
CA TYR A 196 24.12 3.20 -7.00
C TYR A 196 25.30 4.04 -6.50
N ALA A 197 26.29 4.17 -7.39
CA ALA A 197 27.44 5.05 -7.23
C ALA A 197 28.17 4.87 -5.87
N ASP A 198 28.06 5.79 -4.91
CA ASP A 198 28.78 5.66 -3.61
C ASP A 198 27.96 4.93 -2.53
N SER A 199 26.70 4.57 -2.83
CA SER A 199 25.90 3.66 -2.00
C SER A 199 26.35 2.22 -2.20
N VAL A 200 27.39 1.83 -1.46
CA VAL A 200 28.13 0.57 -1.66
C VAL A 200 27.80 -0.54 -0.67
N GLN A 201 26.96 -0.27 0.33
CA GLN A 201 26.68 -1.18 1.44
C GLN A 201 25.80 -2.37 1.04
N LEU A 202 24.86 -2.11 0.15
CA LEU A 202 24.05 -3.11 -0.56
C LEU A 202 24.32 -2.90 -2.05
N SER A 203 24.66 -3.95 -2.80
CA SER A 203 25.13 -3.79 -4.18
C SER A 203 23.98 -3.46 -5.15
N TYR A 204 24.36 -2.89 -6.31
CA TYR A 204 23.45 -2.70 -7.43
C TYR A 204 22.76 -4.00 -7.86
N GLU A 205 23.54 -5.09 -7.96
CA GLU A 205 23.06 -6.39 -8.41
C GLU A 205 21.96 -6.91 -7.47
N PHE A 206 22.18 -6.75 -6.17
CA PHE A 206 21.24 -7.15 -5.14
C PHE A 206 19.95 -6.32 -5.18
N ALA A 207 20.07 -4.98 -5.19
CA ALA A 207 18.91 -4.10 -5.10
C ALA A 207 18.09 -4.02 -6.39
N HIS A 208 18.69 -4.24 -7.58
CA HIS A 208 18.06 -3.95 -8.87
C HIS A 208 18.03 -5.10 -9.88
N ARG A 209 18.84 -6.15 -9.68
CA ARG A 209 19.05 -7.27 -10.62
C ARG A 209 18.89 -8.66 -9.99
N ARG A 210 18.19 -8.77 -8.85
CA ARG A 210 17.92 -10.07 -8.22
C ARG A 210 17.03 -10.94 -9.11
N HIS A 211 17.56 -12.05 -9.61
CA HIS A 211 16.83 -12.97 -10.50
C HIS A 211 16.22 -14.18 -9.78
N ALA A 212 16.71 -14.55 -8.60
CA ALA A 212 16.28 -15.75 -7.88
C ALA A 212 16.32 -15.53 -6.35
N THR A 213 15.55 -16.35 -5.64
CA THR A 213 15.57 -16.45 -4.18
C THR A 213 16.84 -17.14 -3.69
N ARG A 214 17.47 -16.59 -2.65
CA ARG A 214 18.62 -17.20 -1.97
C ARG A 214 18.10 -18.30 -1.03
N PRO A 215 18.74 -19.48 -0.95
CA PRO A 215 18.28 -20.57 -0.08
C PRO A 215 18.07 -20.15 1.38
N GLU A 216 18.94 -19.29 1.91
CA GLU A 216 18.90 -18.75 3.27
C GLU A 216 17.76 -17.75 3.54
N GLU A 217 17.01 -17.32 2.51
CA GLU A 217 15.82 -16.47 2.68
C GLU A 217 14.57 -17.27 3.07
N ASN A 218 14.60 -18.59 2.91
CA ASN A 218 13.48 -19.49 3.19
C ASN A 218 13.51 -19.91 4.67
N VAL A 219 13.04 -19.03 5.53
CA VAL A 219 12.91 -19.26 6.98
C VAL A 219 11.50 -18.87 7.44
N PRO A 220 11.00 -19.43 8.56
CA PRO A 220 9.67 -19.11 9.07
C PRO A 220 9.47 -17.61 9.27
N ALA A 221 8.30 -17.07 8.94
CA ALA A 221 7.98 -15.64 9.01
C ALA A 221 8.24 -14.99 10.38
N GLY A 222 8.14 -15.74 11.46
CA GLY A 222 8.37 -15.31 12.84
C GLY A 222 9.83 -15.12 13.19
N SER A 223 10.74 -15.71 12.41
CA SER A 223 12.19 -15.60 12.63
C SER A 223 12.66 -14.14 12.60
N ASP A 224 13.86 -13.89 13.11
CA ASP A 224 14.48 -12.57 12.99
C ASP A 224 14.62 -12.18 11.51
N PRO A 225 14.24 -10.94 11.12
CA PRO A 225 14.38 -10.51 9.74
C PRO A 225 15.84 -10.20 9.45
N GLU A 226 16.61 -11.22 9.09
CA GLU A 226 18.04 -11.08 8.83
C GLU A 226 18.36 -10.64 7.40
N LEU A 227 17.47 -10.94 6.45
CA LEU A 227 17.71 -10.78 5.01
C LEU A 227 16.50 -10.12 4.32
N PHE A 228 16.75 -9.17 3.41
CA PHE A 228 15.66 -8.63 2.59
C PHE A 228 15.10 -9.73 1.67
N PHE A 229 13.86 -9.56 1.22
CA PHE A 229 13.12 -10.50 0.37
C PHE A 229 12.77 -11.86 1.02
N SER A 230 13.20 -12.09 2.27
CA SER A 230 12.83 -13.27 3.06
C SER A 230 11.38 -13.20 3.55
N THR A 231 10.82 -14.34 3.96
CA THR A 231 9.48 -14.39 4.55
C THR A 231 9.35 -13.50 5.79
N PRO A 232 10.31 -13.49 6.75
CA PRO A 232 10.30 -12.55 7.86
C PRO A 232 10.27 -11.07 7.49
N ALA A 233 11.02 -10.68 6.45
CA ALA A 233 11.08 -9.29 6.00
C ALA A 233 9.74 -8.86 5.39
N GLU A 234 9.13 -9.68 4.54
CA GLU A 234 7.82 -9.39 3.93
C GLU A 234 6.68 -9.45 4.97
N ALA A 235 6.75 -10.38 5.93
CA ALA A 235 5.83 -10.44 7.07
C ALA A 235 5.92 -9.22 8.00
N ARG A 236 6.96 -8.37 7.83
CA ARG A 236 7.16 -7.11 8.55
C ARG A 236 7.22 -5.88 7.63
N LEU A 237 6.88 -6.03 6.34
CA LEU A 237 6.89 -4.96 5.33
C LEU A 237 8.26 -4.24 5.19
N GLN A 238 9.35 -4.98 5.36
CA GLN A 238 10.71 -4.45 5.21
C GLN A 238 11.24 -4.72 3.80
N SER A 239 11.37 -3.67 2.99
CA SER A 239 11.71 -3.78 1.57
C SER A 239 12.83 -2.82 1.15
N ILE A 240 13.46 -3.08 0.00
CA ILE A 240 14.43 -2.17 -0.62
C ILE A 240 13.77 -0.83 -0.98
N LEU A 241 12.52 -0.87 -1.47
CA LEU A 241 11.74 0.34 -1.69
C LEU A 241 11.62 1.15 -0.40
N GLY A 242 11.21 0.49 0.69
CA GLY A 242 11.06 1.12 2.00
C GLY A 242 12.35 1.76 2.50
N LEU A 243 13.49 1.06 2.40
CA LEU A 243 14.79 1.61 2.78
C LEU A 243 15.14 2.85 1.94
N GLN A 244 14.90 2.81 0.63
CA GLN A 244 15.13 3.97 -0.24
C GLN A 244 14.21 5.14 0.10
N THR A 245 12.94 4.89 0.39
CA THR A 245 11.99 5.94 0.77
C THR A 245 12.34 6.56 2.12
N TYR A 246 12.79 5.75 3.08
CA TYR A 246 13.33 6.26 4.33
C TYR A 246 14.59 7.10 4.12
N ASN A 247 15.53 6.65 3.28
CA ASN A 247 16.70 7.44 2.89
C ASN A 247 16.31 8.75 2.20
N ALA A 248 15.24 8.76 1.41
CA ALA A 248 14.71 9.95 0.76
C ALA A 248 14.13 10.93 1.77
N LEU A 249 13.34 10.46 2.74
CA LEU A 249 12.84 11.29 3.86
C LEU A 249 13.98 11.88 4.69
N ARG A 250 15.01 11.08 5.00
CA ARG A 250 16.19 11.59 5.71
C ARG A 250 16.99 12.57 4.85
N SER A 251 17.09 12.35 3.55
CA SER A 251 17.73 13.32 2.63
C SER A 251 16.95 14.63 2.55
N PHE A 252 15.62 14.57 2.63
CA PHE A 252 14.76 15.73 2.75
C PHE A 252 14.99 16.47 4.07
N ASP A 253 15.07 15.74 5.20
CA ASP A 253 15.38 16.32 6.51
C ASP A 253 16.75 17.01 6.52
N PHE A 254 17.76 16.41 5.87
CA PHE A 254 19.08 17.00 5.74
C PHE A 254 19.02 18.33 4.98
N LEU A 255 18.38 18.34 3.81
CA LEU A 255 18.23 19.54 2.99
C LEU A 255 17.49 20.66 3.76
N ALA A 256 16.39 20.31 4.43
CA ALA A 256 15.60 21.24 5.23
C ALA A 256 16.34 21.76 6.48
N SER A 257 17.38 21.06 6.95
CA SER A 257 18.16 21.44 8.12
C SER A 257 19.27 22.45 7.83
N LEU A 258 19.58 22.73 6.56
CA LEU A 258 20.63 23.68 6.19
C LEU A 258 20.20 25.11 6.51
N ASP A 259 21.07 25.89 7.15
CA ASP A 259 20.74 27.23 7.66
C ASP A 259 20.21 28.19 6.57
N GLU A 260 20.77 28.11 5.35
CA GLU A 260 20.34 28.94 4.23
C GLU A 260 19.06 28.46 3.53
N VAL A 261 18.54 27.27 3.86
CA VAL A 261 17.32 26.72 3.24
C VAL A 261 16.09 27.21 3.98
N ASP A 262 15.10 27.65 3.21
CA ASP A 262 13.78 28.05 3.68
C ASP A 262 12.89 26.81 3.86
N PRO A 263 12.45 26.49 5.08
CA PRO A 263 11.65 25.30 5.35
C PRO A 263 10.26 25.33 4.69
N ASP A 264 9.77 26.52 4.29
CA ASP A 264 8.45 26.67 3.66
C ASP A 264 8.53 26.65 2.12
N ARG A 265 9.74 26.61 1.55
CA ARG A 265 9.98 26.55 0.09
C ARG A 265 10.82 25.32 -0.27
N LEU A 266 10.32 24.15 0.10
CA LEU A 266 10.94 22.86 -0.20
C LEU A 266 10.21 22.16 -1.34
N ALA A 267 10.94 21.65 -2.32
CA ALA A 267 10.38 20.90 -3.44
C ALA A 267 11.10 19.58 -3.68
N VAL A 268 10.48 18.72 -4.49
CA VAL A 268 11.05 17.44 -4.89
C VAL A 268 10.86 17.19 -6.39
N THR A 269 11.88 16.63 -7.05
CA THR A 269 11.77 16.21 -8.45
C THR A 269 12.68 15.04 -8.80
N GLY A 270 12.12 14.07 -9.54
CA GLY A 270 12.83 12.88 -9.95
C GLY A 270 12.26 12.29 -11.23
N GLY A 271 13.09 11.52 -11.95
CA GLY A 271 12.68 10.84 -13.19
C GLY A 271 12.73 9.33 -13.05
N SER A 272 11.81 8.60 -13.69
CA SER A 272 11.74 7.12 -13.65
C SER A 272 11.62 6.63 -12.19
N GLY A 273 12.47 5.73 -11.71
CA GLY A 273 12.47 5.35 -10.27
C GLY A 273 12.62 6.53 -9.30
N GLY A 274 13.22 7.66 -9.70
CA GLY A 274 13.21 8.90 -8.92
C GLY A 274 11.85 9.60 -8.92
N GLY A 275 11.07 9.46 -9.99
CA GLY A 275 9.66 9.85 -10.06
C GLY A 275 8.79 9.01 -9.12
N THR A 276 9.03 7.69 -9.05
CA THR A 276 8.40 6.82 -8.03
C THR A 276 8.70 7.33 -6.62
N GLN A 277 9.96 7.66 -6.31
CA GLN A 277 10.31 8.23 -5.00
C GLN A 277 9.68 9.61 -4.76
N THR A 278 9.48 10.41 -5.81
CA THR A 278 8.79 11.70 -5.72
C THR A 278 7.33 11.49 -5.32
N ILE A 279 6.60 10.57 -5.97
CA ILE A 279 5.22 10.20 -5.63
C ILE A 279 5.11 9.73 -4.16
N LEU A 280 6.04 8.89 -3.70
CA LEU A 280 6.02 8.39 -2.32
C LEU A 280 6.35 9.48 -1.29
N LEU A 281 7.22 10.44 -1.64
CA LEU A 281 7.51 11.59 -0.79
C LEU A 281 6.31 12.54 -0.72
N ASP A 282 5.62 12.81 -1.83
CA ASP A 282 4.39 13.61 -1.87
C ASP A 282 3.30 13.00 -0.95
N ALA A 283 3.28 11.68 -0.82
CA ALA A 283 2.39 10.97 0.09
C ALA A 283 2.76 11.13 1.58
N LEU A 284 4.05 11.16 1.91
CA LEU A 284 4.58 10.97 3.27
C LEU A 284 5.18 12.23 3.92
N GLU A 285 5.52 13.26 3.15
CA GLU A 285 6.22 14.45 3.64
C GLU A 285 5.39 15.73 3.45
N PRO A 286 4.66 16.16 4.49
CA PRO A 286 3.73 17.29 4.38
C PRO A 286 4.42 18.65 4.21
N ARG A 287 5.76 18.76 4.35
CA ARG A 287 6.48 20.03 4.13
C ARG A 287 6.78 20.33 2.65
N ILE A 288 6.57 19.39 1.73
CA ILE A 288 6.80 19.64 0.30
C ILE A 288 5.81 20.70 -0.18
N ALA A 289 6.31 21.78 -0.77
CA ALA A 289 5.55 22.90 -1.32
C ALA A 289 5.22 22.71 -2.80
N ALA A 290 6.10 22.07 -3.57
CA ALA A 290 5.87 21.74 -4.98
C ALA A 290 6.59 20.44 -5.37
N SER A 291 6.01 19.66 -6.28
CA SER A 291 6.61 18.42 -6.77
C SER A 291 6.63 18.33 -8.30
N PHE A 292 7.59 17.57 -8.82
CA PHE A 292 7.67 17.22 -10.24
C PHE A 292 8.06 15.74 -10.45
N PRO A 293 7.12 14.79 -10.26
CA PRO A 293 7.34 13.36 -10.52
C PRO A 293 7.34 13.04 -12.01
N ASN A 294 8.51 12.91 -12.63
CA ASN A 294 8.60 12.70 -14.08
C ASN A 294 8.72 11.22 -14.49
N GLY A 295 8.02 10.84 -15.55
CA GLY A 295 8.18 9.55 -16.21
C GLY A 295 7.74 8.34 -15.37
N MET A 296 6.84 8.52 -14.40
CA MET A 296 6.23 7.44 -13.60
C MET A 296 4.77 7.67 -13.21
N VAL A 297 4.25 8.89 -13.34
CA VAL A 297 2.81 9.13 -13.22
C VAL A 297 2.16 8.55 -14.48
N SER A 298 1.56 7.38 -14.34
CA SER A 298 0.94 6.63 -15.45
C SER A 298 -0.11 5.65 -14.94
N THR A 299 -1.13 5.43 -15.75
CA THR A 299 -2.15 4.38 -15.56
C THR A 299 -1.69 3.02 -16.11
N SER A 300 -0.59 2.97 -16.86
CA SER A 300 0.11 1.74 -17.26
C SER A 300 1.49 1.67 -16.59
N MET A 301 2.19 0.53 -16.66
CA MET A 301 3.55 0.28 -16.13
C MET A 301 3.87 0.99 -14.80
N GLN A 302 3.79 0.27 -13.69
CA GLN A 302 3.83 0.84 -12.34
C GLN A 302 5.23 0.87 -11.70
N GLY A 303 6.28 0.72 -12.49
CA GLY A 303 7.67 0.61 -12.05
C GLY A 303 8.19 -0.81 -12.20
N GLY A 304 9.27 -0.96 -12.98
CA GLY A 304 9.77 -2.27 -13.35
C GLY A 304 10.58 -2.97 -12.26
N CYS A 305 11.14 -2.22 -11.29
CA CYS A 305 12.17 -2.71 -10.36
C CYS A 305 11.64 -3.04 -8.97
N ALA A 306 12.29 -3.96 -8.27
CA ALA A 306 11.99 -4.23 -6.86
C ALA A 306 12.25 -3.00 -5.96
N CYS A 307 13.09 -2.07 -6.40
CA CYS A 307 13.32 -0.80 -5.71
C CYS A 307 12.18 0.24 -5.93
N GLU A 308 11.17 -0.10 -6.75
CA GLU A 308 9.99 0.70 -7.09
C GLU A 308 8.68 0.04 -6.62
N ASN A 309 8.80 -1.13 -5.98
CA ASN A 309 7.68 -2.00 -5.63
C ASN A 309 7.83 -2.54 -4.21
N ALA A 310 6.73 -2.60 -3.48
CA ALA A 310 6.62 -3.32 -2.21
C ALA A 310 5.25 -3.99 -2.12
N CYS A 311 5.12 -4.99 -1.25
CA CYS A 311 3.82 -5.57 -0.93
C CYS A 311 2.85 -4.47 -0.45
N LEU A 312 1.55 -4.64 -0.75
CA LEU A 312 0.44 -3.73 -0.43
C LEU A 312 0.37 -2.41 -1.20
N LEU A 313 1.42 -1.99 -1.92
CA LEU A 313 1.52 -0.60 -2.42
C LEU A 313 0.40 -0.16 -3.38
N ARG A 314 0.01 -1.03 -4.32
CA ARG A 314 -0.87 -0.72 -5.48
C ARG A 314 -2.04 -1.69 -5.62
N ILE A 315 -2.56 -2.18 -4.49
CA ILE A 315 -3.82 -2.95 -4.47
C ILE A 315 -4.97 -1.96 -4.64
N GLY A 316 -5.70 -2.06 -5.75
CA GLY A 316 -6.86 -1.21 -6.03
C GLY A 316 -6.52 0.28 -6.22
N THR A 317 -5.27 0.59 -6.57
CA THR A 317 -4.77 1.95 -6.79
C THR A 317 -3.55 1.91 -7.73
N GLY A 318 -3.10 3.04 -8.27
CA GLY A 318 -1.93 3.14 -9.15
C GLY A 318 -1.20 4.48 -9.02
N ASN A 319 -0.13 4.66 -9.79
CA ASN A 319 0.76 5.82 -9.67
C ASN A 319 0.04 7.17 -9.88
N VAL A 320 -1.02 7.23 -10.71
CA VAL A 320 -1.83 8.47 -10.87
C VAL A 320 -2.56 8.83 -9.58
N GLU A 321 -3.32 7.91 -9.00
CA GLU A 321 -4.05 8.14 -7.76
C GLU A 321 -3.09 8.39 -6.58
N LEU A 322 -1.94 7.69 -6.55
CA LEU A 322 -0.91 7.96 -5.54
C LEU A 322 -0.28 9.34 -5.71
N ALA A 323 -0.03 9.80 -6.95
CA ALA A 323 0.45 11.16 -7.21
C ALA A 323 -0.59 12.23 -6.83
N ALA A 324 -1.88 11.91 -6.96
CA ALA A 324 -2.98 12.78 -6.56
C ALA A 324 -2.95 13.15 -5.06
N LEU A 325 -2.24 12.38 -4.22
CA LEU A 325 -1.97 12.72 -2.83
C LEU A 325 -1.17 14.03 -2.64
N MET A 326 -0.59 14.62 -3.68
CA MET A 326 -0.02 15.96 -3.59
C MET A 326 -1.09 17.05 -3.52
N ALA A 327 -2.31 16.77 -4.00
CA ALA A 327 -3.39 17.76 -4.04
C ALA A 327 -3.74 18.30 -2.63
N PRO A 328 -4.01 19.61 -2.49
CA PRO A 328 -4.13 20.64 -3.54
C PRO A 328 -2.79 21.34 -3.89
N LYS A 329 -1.64 20.84 -3.43
CA LYS A 329 -0.36 21.52 -3.65
C LYS A 329 0.15 21.35 -5.08
N PRO A 330 0.96 22.27 -5.60
CA PRO A 330 1.49 22.20 -6.96
C PRO A 330 2.23 20.90 -7.31
N MET A 331 1.73 20.17 -8.32
CA MET A 331 2.38 19.01 -8.93
C MET A 331 2.47 19.13 -10.47
N GLY A 332 3.68 19.07 -11.01
CA GLY A 332 3.93 19.10 -12.47
C GLY A 332 4.52 17.79 -13.00
N MET A 333 4.26 17.45 -14.26
CA MET A 333 4.85 16.30 -14.93
C MET A 333 4.89 16.48 -16.45
N THR A 334 5.54 15.55 -17.16
CA THR A 334 5.44 15.45 -18.62
C THR A 334 5.13 14.02 -19.03
N ALA A 335 4.47 13.88 -20.18
CA ALA A 335 4.27 12.62 -20.88
C ALA A 335 5.29 12.45 -22.00
N ALA A 336 5.77 11.22 -22.23
CA ALA A 336 6.72 10.87 -23.27
C ALA A 336 6.24 9.63 -24.05
N ASP A 337 6.97 9.26 -25.12
CA ASP A 337 6.77 7.99 -25.84
C ASP A 337 7.36 6.84 -25.01
N ASP A 338 6.64 6.54 -23.93
CA ASP A 338 6.82 5.49 -22.95
C ASP A 338 5.46 5.17 -22.28
N TRP A 339 5.47 4.54 -21.10
CA TRP A 339 4.25 4.21 -20.36
C TRP A 339 3.39 5.41 -19.90
N THR A 340 3.91 6.63 -20.00
CA THR A 340 3.17 7.87 -19.72
C THR A 340 2.45 8.43 -20.95
N ILE A 341 2.56 7.81 -22.13
CA ILE A 341 2.04 8.32 -23.41
C ILE A 341 0.53 8.65 -23.38
N GLU A 342 -0.25 7.88 -22.62
CA GLU A 342 -1.70 8.03 -22.49
C GLU A 342 -2.12 9.07 -21.43
N MET A 343 -1.19 9.71 -20.71
CA MET A 343 -1.55 10.60 -19.60
C MET A 343 -2.50 11.73 -20.01
N MET A 344 -2.46 12.19 -21.26
CA MET A 344 -3.37 13.25 -21.74
C MET A 344 -4.82 12.78 -21.90
N SER A 345 -5.05 11.48 -22.06
CA SER A 345 -6.36 10.83 -22.23
C SER A 345 -6.80 10.05 -20.99
N ASP A 346 -5.86 9.58 -20.19
CA ASP A 346 -6.05 8.63 -19.10
C ASP A 346 -5.04 8.90 -17.98
N GLY A 347 -5.45 9.71 -17.01
CA GLY A 347 -4.69 10.09 -15.82
C GLY A 347 -4.68 11.59 -15.52
N TYR A 348 -4.25 12.43 -16.47
CA TYR A 348 -4.21 13.88 -16.27
C TYR A 348 -5.60 14.53 -16.21
N PRO A 349 -6.60 14.14 -17.03
CA PRO A 349 -7.97 14.65 -16.88
C PRO A 349 -8.53 14.42 -15.47
N GLU A 350 -8.29 13.25 -14.89
CA GLU A 350 -8.73 12.84 -13.56
C GLU A 350 -8.02 13.67 -12.47
N LEU A 351 -6.71 13.91 -12.62
CA LEU A 351 -5.99 14.85 -11.76
C LEU A 351 -6.58 16.27 -11.85
N LYS A 352 -6.87 16.78 -13.07
CA LYS A 352 -7.50 18.10 -13.25
C LYS A 352 -8.88 18.16 -12.61
N GLN A 353 -9.67 17.08 -12.68
CA GLN A 353 -10.97 16.99 -12.02
C GLN A 353 -10.83 17.12 -10.50
N LEU A 354 -9.91 16.36 -9.88
CA LEU A 354 -9.66 16.44 -8.45
C LEU A 354 -9.20 17.84 -8.02
N TYR A 355 -8.20 18.41 -8.68
CA TYR A 355 -7.70 19.74 -8.37
C TYR A 355 -8.77 20.83 -8.62
N GLY A 356 -9.62 20.64 -9.62
CA GLY A 356 -10.80 21.49 -9.87
C GLY A 356 -11.82 21.43 -8.73
N MET A 357 -12.10 20.24 -8.20
CA MET A 357 -12.96 20.05 -7.01
C MET A 357 -12.42 20.80 -5.78
N MET A 358 -11.09 20.98 -5.70
CA MET A 358 -10.44 21.74 -4.63
C MET A 358 -10.26 23.24 -4.92
N ASN A 359 -10.78 23.75 -6.05
CA ASN A 359 -10.58 25.13 -6.52
C ASN A 359 -9.10 25.50 -6.82
N HIS A 360 -8.27 24.52 -7.17
CA HIS A 360 -6.87 24.70 -7.54
C HIS A 360 -6.53 24.07 -8.91
N PRO A 361 -7.33 24.27 -9.97
CA PRO A 361 -7.12 23.57 -11.24
C PRO A 361 -5.73 23.83 -11.85
N ASP A 362 -5.12 24.98 -11.59
CA ASP A 362 -3.82 25.37 -12.15
C ASP A 362 -2.63 24.86 -11.32
N HIS A 363 -2.87 24.18 -10.20
CA HIS A 363 -1.82 23.53 -9.40
C HIS A 363 -1.46 22.12 -9.92
N VAL A 364 -1.98 21.70 -11.06
CA VAL A 364 -1.55 20.46 -11.71
C VAL A 364 -1.29 20.68 -13.20
N LEU A 365 -0.14 20.21 -13.65
CA LEU A 365 0.35 20.37 -15.02
C LEU A 365 0.86 19.05 -15.58
N CYS A 366 0.39 18.67 -16.76
CA CYS A 366 1.01 17.62 -17.57
C CYS A 366 1.17 18.11 -19.01
N GLU A 367 2.42 18.20 -19.46
CA GLU A 367 2.75 18.57 -20.85
C GLU A 367 3.07 17.33 -21.68
N SER A 368 2.55 17.28 -22.92
CA SER A 368 2.81 16.18 -23.83
C SER A 368 4.10 16.42 -24.62
N LEU A 369 5.07 15.53 -24.41
CA LEU A 369 6.36 15.51 -25.09
C LEU A 369 6.60 14.15 -25.78
N VAL A 370 5.54 13.55 -26.31
CA VAL A 370 5.53 12.22 -26.93
C VAL A 370 6.38 12.11 -28.20
N GLN A 371 6.95 13.21 -28.69
CA GLN A 371 8.01 13.17 -29.71
C GLN A 371 9.34 12.62 -29.16
N PHE A 372 9.53 12.63 -27.83
CA PHE A 372 10.71 12.11 -27.16
C PHE A 372 10.41 10.77 -26.49
N LYS A 373 11.38 9.86 -26.51
CA LYS A 373 11.31 8.58 -25.77
C LYS A 373 11.41 8.82 -24.25
N HIS A 374 11.34 7.76 -23.44
CA HIS A 374 11.53 7.84 -21.98
C HIS A 374 12.73 8.72 -21.59
N ASN A 375 12.48 9.83 -20.88
CA ASN A 375 13.50 10.85 -20.65
C ASN A 375 13.32 11.67 -19.36
N TYR A 376 14.35 12.46 -19.07
CA TYR A 376 14.26 13.71 -18.34
C TYR A 376 15.21 14.71 -19.02
N ASN A 377 14.93 14.93 -20.30
CA ASN A 377 15.78 15.67 -21.22
C ASN A 377 15.69 17.19 -20.99
N TYR A 378 16.42 17.99 -21.77
CA TYR A 378 16.46 19.44 -21.63
C TYR A 378 15.06 20.08 -21.72
N VAL A 379 14.22 19.61 -22.63
CA VAL A 379 12.87 20.15 -22.83
C VAL A 379 12.00 19.92 -21.60
N THR A 380 12.01 18.71 -21.06
CA THR A 380 11.32 18.34 -19.81
C THR A 380 11.87 19.13 -18.61
N ARG A 381 13.21 19.27 -18.51
CA ARG A 381 13.85 20.05 -17.45
C ARG A 381 13.46 21.51 -17.48
N ARG A 382 13.36 22.12 -18.67
CA ARG A 382 12.90 23.51 -18.86
C ARG A 382 11.48 23.74 -18.34
N ILE A 383 10.57 22.80 -18.58
CA ILE A 383 9.20 22.86 -18.04
C ILE A 383 9.24 22.80 -16.51
N MET A 384 10.01 21.86 -15.96
CA MET A 384 10.19 21.76 -14.51
C MET A 384 10.81 23.03 -13.91
N TYR A 385 11.80 23.66 -14.56
CA TYR A 385 12.37 24.91 -14.05
C TYR A 385 11.34 26.03 -14.00
N GLY A 386 10.47 26.14 -15.02
CA GLY A 386 9.35 27.09 -14.98
C GLY A 386 8.40 26.81 -13.83
N TRP A 387 8.05 25.53 -13.62
CA TRP A 387 7.21 25.10 -12.50
C TRP A 387 7.81 25.47 -11.13
N MET A 388 9.11 25.23 -10.96
CA MET A 388 9.82 25.58 -9.72
C MET A 388 9.99 27.09 -9.55
N ASP A 389 10.23 27.84 -10.63
CA ASP A 389 10.31 29.31 -10.60
C ASP A 389 9.02 29.93 -10.08
N GLU A 390 7.87 29.47 -10.60
CA GLU A 390 6.54 29.90 -10.18
C GLU A 390 6.25 29.53 -8.72
N HIS A 391 6.31 28.23 -8.39
CA HIS A 391 5.81 27.75 -7.10
C HIS A 391 6.81 27.90 -5.94
N LEU A 392 8.08 28.19 -6.22
CA LEU A 392 9.06 28.59 -5.20
C LEU A 392 9.34 30.10 -5.19
N ASN A 393 8.60 30.86 -6.01
CA ASN A 393 8.63 32.33 -6.08
C ASN A 393 10.06 32.87 -6.30
N LEU A 394 10.74 32.38 -7.34
CA LEU A 394 12.11 32.78 -7.67
C LEU A 394 12.17 34.07 -8.50
N GLY A 395 11.12 34.36 -9.27
CA GLY A 395 10.94 35.62 -10.01
C GLY A 395 11.90 35.79 -11.19
N LEU A 396 12.26 34.69 -11.86
CA LEU A 396 13.18 34.69 -12.99
C LEU A 396 12.45 35.00 -14.31
N GLU A 397 13.23 35.36 -15.33
CA GLU A 397 12.69 35.46 -16.69
C GLU A 397 12.41 34.05 -17.22
N THR A 398 11.17 33.81 -17.65
CA THR A 398 10.76 32.55 -18.27
C THR A 398 10.72 32.69 -19.80
N PRO A 399 11.19 31.68 -20.55
CA PRO A 399 11.68 30.39 -20.08
C PRO A 399 13.09 30.44 -19.47
N VAL A 400 13.30 29.66 -18.40
CA VAL A 400 14.64 29.40 -17.88
C VAL A 400 15.40 28.49 -18.85
N VAL A 401 16.51 28.98 -19.38
CA VAL A 401 17.38 28.27 -20.33
C VAL A 401 18.65 27.83 -19.61
N GLU A 402 19.01 26.55 -19.77
CA GLU A 402 20.26 26.02 -19.22
C GLU A 402 21.48 26.72 -19.85
N THR A 403 22.61 26.70 -19.17
CA THR A 403 23.89 27.10 -19.75
C THR A 403 24.89 25.96 -19.58
N ASP A 404 25.77 25.76 -20.56
CA ASP A 404 26.75 24.68 -20.49
C ASP A 404 27.70 24.83 -19.30
N PHE A 405 28.29 23.73 -18.88
CA PHE A 405 29.38 23.71 -17.91
C PHE A 405 30.23 22.45 -18.09
N PRO A 406 31.52 22.50 -17.70
CA PRO A 406 32.39 21.35 -17.82
C PRO A 406 31.85 20.12 -17.09
N ALA A 407 31.77 19.00 -17.81
CA ALA A 407 31.22 17.76 -17.28
C ALA A 407 31.90 17.38 -15.95
N ILE A 408 31.13 16.88 -15.00
CA ILE A 408 31.64 16.48 -13.69
C ILE A 408 32.37 15.14 -13.86
N THR A 409 33.64 15.08 -13.44
CA THR A 409 34.43 13.86 -13.54
C THR A 409 34.04 12.84 -12.47
N ASP A 410 34.46 11.58 -12.64
CA ASP A 410 34.20 10.53 -11.65
C ASP A 410 34.85 10.88 -10.30
N ASP A 411 36.06 11.46 -10.29
CA ASP A 411 36.75 11.92 -9.07
C ASP A 411 36.07 13.12 -8.42
N GLU A 412 35.57 14.08 -9.22
CA GLU A 412 34.79 15.21 -8.72
C GLU A 412 33.47 14.74 -8.12
N GLY A 413 32.88 13.68 -8.68
CA GLY A 413 31.62 13.09 -8.21
C GLY A 413 31.77 12.16 -7.01
N ALA A 414 32.86 11.41 -6.88
CA ALA A 414 33.04 10.36 -5.87
C ALA A 414 33.02 10.93 -4.45
N VAL A 415 32.06 10.50 -3.61
CA VAL A 415 31.95 10.98 -2.23
C VAL A 415 33.08 10.40 -1.39
N TRP A 416 33.33 9.10 -1.52
CA TRP A 416 34.40 8.45 -0.78
C TRP A 416 35.79 8.72 -1.38
N ASN A 417 36.79 8.93 -0.54
CA ASN A 417 38.19 9.12 -0.90
C ASN A 417 39.13 8.73 0.26
N ASP A 418 40.43 8.99 0.14
CA ASP A 418 41.42 8.61 1.15
C ASP A 418 41.18 9.28 2.51
N ASP A 419 40.70 10.53 2.54
CA ASP A 419 40.37 11.26 3.78
C ASP A 419 38.97 10.92 4.31
N HIS A 420 38.08 10.44 3.43
CA HIS A 420 36.70 10.07 3.72
C HIS A 420 36.40 8.65 3.20
N PRO A 421 36.87 7.59 3.88
CA PRO A 421 36.79 6.22 3.36
C PRO A 421 35.36 5.67 3.38
N ALA A 422 35.04 4.84 2.38
CA ALA A 422 33.76 4.15 2.27
C ALA A 422 33.51 3.16 3.44
N PRO A 423 32.23 2.89 3.80
CA PRO A 423 31.92 1.88 4.80
C PRO A 423 32.39 0.48 4.38
N THR A 424 32.92 -0.26 5.35
CA THR A 424 33.50 -1.60 5.16
C THR A 424 32.50 -2.73 5.35
N GLN A 425 31.44 -2.52 6.16
CA GLN A 425 30.37 -3.51 6.33
C GLN A 425 29.40 -3.47 5.14
N ARG A 426 29.23 -4.61 4.48
CA ARG A 426 28.43 -4.76 3.24
C ARG A 426 27.70 -6.10 3.19
N GLY A 427 26.75 -6.22 2.27
CA GLY A 427 26.06 -7.48 1.96
C GLY A 427 25.22 -8.00 3.14
N PRO A 428 25.09 -9.34 3.33
CA PRO A 428 24.20 -9.93 4.33
C PRO A 428 24.37 -9.40 5.75
N LYS A 429 25.60 -9.12 6.19
CA LYS A 429 25.84 -8.54 7.51
C LYS A 429 25.27 -7.12 7.65
N HIS A 430 25.31 -6.36 6.55
CA HIS A 430 24.68 -5.04 6.49
C HIS A 430 23.15 -5.16 6.45
N GLU A 431 22.60 -6.14 5.72
CA GLU A 431 21.15 -6.43 5.72
C GLU A 431 20.64 -6.68 7.15
N GLN A 432 21.31 -7.58 7.90
CA GLN A 432 20.99 -7.89 9.30
C GLN A 432 20.98 -6.64 10.18
N THR A 433 21.95 -5.74 10.00
CA THR A 433 22.05 -4.49 10.78
C THR A 433 20.86 -3.57 10.49
N VAL A 434 20.52 -3.38 9.21
CA VAL A 434 19.40 -2.52 8.79
C VAL A 434 18.07 -3.08 9.27
N LEU A 435 17.81 -4.36 9.02
CA LEU A 435 16.53 -4.99 9.30
C LEU A 435 16.32 -5.22 10.80
N GLY A 436 17.39 -5.57 11.53
CA GLY A 436 17.37 -5.66 12.98
C GLY A 436 17.06 -4.32 13.64
N TRP A 437 17.72 -3.23 13.20
CA TRP A 437 17.38 -1.88 13.69
C TRP A 437 15.93 -1.53 13.39
N TRP A 438 15.47 -1.75 12.15
CA TRP A 438 14.10 -1.44 11.74
C TRP A 438 13.07 -2.23 12.54
N ASN A 439 13.29 -3.53 12.74
CA ASN A 439 12.41 -4.38 13.55
C ASN A 439 12.34 -3.86 15.00
N ASN A 440 13.48 -3.54 15.60
CA ASN A 440 13.54 -3.01 16.96
C ASN A 440 12.80 -1.68 17.10
N GLN A 441 12.95 -0.76 16.14
CA GLN A 441 12.20 0.51 16.14
C GLN A 441 10.70 0.28 15.99
N SER A 442 10.30 -0.65 15.13
CA SER A 442 8.88 -0.98 14.95
C SER A 442 8.28 -1.58 16.22
N GLN A 443 8.99 -2.49 16.89
CA GLN A 443 8.55 -3.07 18.16
C GLN A 443 8.40 -2.01 19.26
N GLN A 444 9.34 -1.06 19.36
CA GLN A 444 9.24 0.06 20.31
C GLN A 444 8.04 0.97 20.01
N LEU A 445 7.78 1.26 18.73
CA LEU A 445 6.64 2.09 18.31
C LEU A 445 5.28 1.39 18.51
N LEU A 446 5.27 0.07 18.73
CA LEU A 446 4.06 -0.74 18.92
C LEU A 446 3.95 -1.31 20.34
N GLU A 447 4.79 -0.86 21.27
CA GLU A 447 4.89 -1.44 22.62
C GLU A 447 3.58 -1.30 23.43
N ASP A 448 2.88 -0.16 23.29
CA ASP A 448 1.58 0.10 23.94
C ASP A 448 0.37 -0.28 23.06
N CYS A 449 0.64 -0.88 21.90
CA CYS A 449 -0.35 -1.26 20.90
C CYS A 449 -0.66 -2.77 20.92
N LEU A 450 0.30 -3.60 21.37
CA LEU A 450 0.24 -5.05 21.33
C LEU A 450 0.69 -5.67 22.67
N GLY A 451 0.35 -6.95 22.87
CA GLY A 451 0.71 -7.70 24.07
C GLY A 451 -0.04 -7.23 25.32
N LEU A 452 0.52 -7.54 26.51
CA LEU A 452 -0.11 -7.21 27.80
C LEU A 452 -0.17 -5.70 28.09
N SER A 453 0.66 -4.92 27.40
CA SER A 453 0.71 -3.46 27.51
C SER A 453 -0.25 -2.76 26.54
N ALA A 454 -0.99 -3.52 25.73
CA ALA A 454 -1.89 -2.96 24.72
C ALA A 454 -2.97 -2.08 25.37
N THR A 455 -3.11 -0.87 24.84
CA THR A 455 -4.16 0.08 25.22
C THR A 455 -5.21 0.16 24.12
N GLU A 456 -6.45 0.52 24.47
CA GLU A 456 -7.50 0.77 23.48
C GLU A 456 -7.05 1.80 22.44
N ASN A 457 -6.48 2.92 22.90
CA ASN A 457 -6.03 3.99 22.02
C ASN A 457 -4.89 3.56 21.08
N GLY A 458 -3.84 2.91 21.61
CA GLY A 458 -2.72 2.43 20.80
C GLY A 458 -3.18 1.42 19.74
N PHE A 459 -4.04 0.49 20.13
CA PHE A 459 -4.60 -0.50 19.22
C PHE A 459 -5.49 0.13 18.14
N ASP A 460 -6.40 1.04 18.51
CA ASP A 460 -7.35 1.63 17.57
C ASP A 460 -6.74 2.66 16.62
N GLN A 461 -5.71 3.38 17.06
CA GLN A 461 -5.02 4.37 16.21
C GLN A 461 -4.00 3.73 15.26
N THR A 462 -3.47 2.56 15.61
CA THR A 462 -2.35 1.96 14.88
C THR A 462 -2.66 0.57 14.33
N ILE A 463 -3.08 -0.36 15.19
CA ILE A 463 -3.23 -1.78 14.80
C ILE A 463 -4.50 -2.00 13.99
N ARG A 464 -5.65 -1.51 14.46
CA ARG A 464 -6.94 -1.67 13.76
C ARG A 464 -6.89 -1.11 12.32
N PRO A 465 -6.39 0.11 12.05
CA PRO A 465 -6.26 0.63 10.68
C PRO A 465 -5.26 -0.17 9.84
N ALA A 466 -4.18 -0.66 10.46
CA ALA A 466 -3.22 -1.52 9.79
C ALA A 466 -3.87 -2.85 9.36
N LEU A 467 -4.55 -3.56 10.25
CA LEU A 467 -5.27 -4.80 9.94
C LEU A 467 -6.33 -4.58 8.87
N ALA A 468 -7.10 -3.48 8.94
CA ALA A 468 -8.05 -3.11 7.91
C ALA A 468 -7.38 -2.91 6.54
N THR A 469 -6.17 -2.34 6.50
CA THR A 469 -5.40 -2.15 5.26
C THR A 469 -4.78 -3.44 4.72
N LEU A 470 -4.43 -4.40 5.60
CA LEU A 470 -3.89 -5.70 5.19
C LEU A 470 -4.94 -6.55 4.45
N PHE A 471 -6.18 -6.53 4.95
CA PHE A 471 -7.30 -7.28 4.37
C PHE A 471 -8.03 -6.49 3.28
N ASP A 472 -8.11 -5.17 3.43
CA ASP A 472 -8.57 -4.20 2.43
C ASP A 472 -9.89 -4.56 1.76
N LEU A 473 -10.86 -5.00 2.56
CA LEU A 473 -12.20 -5.36 2.12
C LEU A 473 -13.22 -4.99 3.20
N PRO A 474 -14.18 -4.08 2.90
CA PRO A 474 -15.31 -3.83 3.79
C PRO A 474 -16.31 -5.00 3.70
N ILE A 475 -17.26 -5.04 4.64
CA ILE A 475 -18.45 -5.87 4.47
C ILE A 475 -19.26 -5.34 3.26
N PRO A 476 -19.65 -6.19 2.30
CA PRO A 476 -20.47 -5.75 1.16
C PRO A 476 -21.84 -5.23 1.61
N GLU A 477 -22.42 -4.31 0.84
CA GLU A 477 -23.81 -3.92 1.04
C GLU A 477 -24.73 -5.10 0.71
N THR A 478 -25.85 -5.23 1.42
CA THR A 478 -26.82 -6.32 1.16
C THR A 478 -27.41 -6.26 -0.25
N SER A 479 -27.47 -5.06 -0.84
CA SER A 479 -27.94 -4.83 -2.21
C SER A 479 -26.96 -5.36 -3.26
N SER A 480 -25.67 -5.50 -2.94
CA SER A 480 -24.64 -6.00 -3.85
C SER A 480 -24.36 -7.50 -3.71
N VAL A 481 -25.14 -8.19 -2.87
CA VAL A 481 -25.06 -9.65 -2.71
C VAL A 481 -26.39 -10.31 -3.01
N SER A 482 -26.36 -11.40 -3.76
CA SER A 482 -27.55 -12.20 -4.08
C SER A 482 -27.34 -13.67 -3.73
N VAL A 483 -28.43 -14.41 -3.52
CA VAL A 483 -28.38 -15.85 -3.21
C VAL A 483 -29.29 -16.61 -4.15
N SER A 484 -28.73 -17.63 -4.80
CA SER A 484 -29.47 -18.59 -5.62
C SER A 484 -29.45 -19.98 -4.96
N TYR A 485 -30.50 -20.77 -5.19
CA TYR A 485 -30.66 -22.09 -4.61
C TYR A 485 -31.08 -23.13 -5.66
N SER A 486 -30.65 -24.37 -5.47
CA SER A 486 -31.15 -25.55 -6.17
C SER A 486 -32.48 -26.03 -5.56
N ASP A 487 -33.06 -27.07 -6.16
CA ASP A 487 -34.18 -27.79 -5.55
C ASP A 487 -33.77 -28.41 -4.19
N PRO A 488 -34.65 -28.37 -3.17
CA PRO A 488 -34.38 -29.00 -1.88
C PRO A 488 -34.33 -30.53 -1.97
N ILE A 489 -33.42 -31.12 -1.21
CA ILE A 489 -33.25 -32.57 -1.07
C ILE A 489 -33.54 -32.94 0.39
N GLU A 490 -34.40 -33.93 0.60
CA GLU A 490 -34.62 -34.52 1.92
C GLU A 490 -33.51 -35.53 2.24
N HIS A 491 -32.79 -35.29 3.32
CA HIS A 491 -31.72 -36.17 3.79
C HIS A 491 -32.27 -37.24 4.75
N GLU A 492 -31.59 -38.38 4.85
CA GLU A 492 -31.98 -39.51 5.73
C GLU A 492 -32.10 -39.13 7.22
N SER A 493 -31.39 -38.08 7.63
CA SER A 493 -31.47 -37.50 8.97
C SER A 493 -32.79 -36.76 9.25
N GLY A 494 -33.68 -36.65 8.26
CA GLY A 494 -34.88 -35.80 8.32
C GLY A 494 -34.55 -34.31 8.28
N ALA A 495 -33.45 -33.91 7.65
CA ALA A 495 -33.12 -32.51 7.42
C ALA A 495 -33.27 -32.20 5.93
N THR A 496 -33.66 -30.97 5.62
CA THR A 496 -33.71 -30.49 4.24
C THR A 496 -32.37 -29.84 3.89
N LEU A 497 -31.71 -30.35 2.86
CA LEU A 497 -30.49 -29.79 2.27
C LEU A 497 -30.83 -29.01 1.01
N VAL A 498 -30.26 -27.81 0.86
CA VAL A 498 -30.39 -26.99 -0.35
C VAL A 498 -29.00 -26.50 -0.76
N SER A 499 -28.56 -26.82 -1.96
CA SER A 499 -27.34 -26.23 -2.52
C SER A 499 -27.61 -24.82 -2.99
N GLY A 500 -26.65 -23.92 -2.86
CA GLY A 500 -26.80 -22.56 -3.32
C GLY A 500 -25.48 -21.88 -3.63
N VAL A 501 -25.58 -20.66 -4.13
CA VAL A 501 -24.44 -19.78 -4.43
C VAL A 501 -24.78 -18.38 -3.94
N VAL A 502 -23.86 -17.81 -3.15
CA VAL A 502 -23.87 -16.37 -2.83
C VAL A 502 -23.03 -15.65 -3.88
N THR A 503 -23.60 -14.67 -4.56
CA THR A 503 -22.89 -13.87 -5.55
C THR A 503 -22.57 -12.51 -4.97
N ASP A 504 -21.28 -12.15 -4.89
CA ASP A 504 -20.80 -10.79 -4.62
C ASP A 504 -20.55 -10.09 -5.96
N GLU A 505 -21.44 -9.17 -6.32
CA GLU A 505 -21.43 -8.51 -7.63
C GLU A 505 -20.22 -7.59 -7.79
N ALA A 506 -19.86 -6.88 -6.72
CA ALA A 506 -18.76 -5.91 -6.72
C ALA A 506 -17.41 -6.59 -6.95
N ARG A 507 -17.19 -7.76 -6.31
CA ARG A 507 -15.96 -8.55 -6.48
C ARG A 507 -16.04 -9.58 -7.60
N ARG A 508 -17.23 -9.75 -8.21
CA ARG A 508 -17.54 -10.80 -9.19
C ARG A 508 -17.14 -12.19 -8.68
N ARG A 509 -17.62 -12.52 -7.47
CA ARG A 509 -17.33 -13.78 -6.78
C ARG A 509 -18.60 -14.58 -6.61
N GLU A 510 -18.53 -15.87 -6.90
CA GLU A 510 -19.57 -16.84 -6.61
C GLU A 510 -19.06 -17.76 -5.51
N ILE A 511 -19.71 -17.74 -4.34
CA ILE A 511 -19.34 -18.51 -3.16
C ILE A 511 -20.35 -19.66 -3.00
N PRO A 512 -19.94 -20.92 -3.21
CA PRO A 512 -20.79 -22.08 -2.99
C PRO A 512 -21.19 -22.20 -1.52
N ILE A 513 -22.47 -22.49 -1.30
CA ILE A 513 -23.03 -22.75 0.02
C ILE A 513 -23.88 -24.03 0.05
N ARG A 514 -23.98 -24.64 1.22
CA ARG A 514 -24.99 -25.67 1.53
C ARG A 514 -25.85 -25.21 2.69
N LYS A 515 -27.15 -25.09 2.47
CA LYS A 515 -28.11 -24.73 3.50
C LYS A 515 -28.79 -25.98 4.05
N TRP A 516 -28.59 -26.23 5.33
CA TRP A 516 -29.25 -27.29 6.08
C TRP A 516 -30.34 -26.71 6.97
N VAL A 517 -31.54 -27.30 6.92
CA VAL A 517 -32.70 -26.94 7.77
C VAL A 517 -33.19 -28.20 8.48
N SER A 518 -33.18 -28.17 9.82
CA SER A 518 -33.66 -29.31 10.63
C SER A 518 -35.19 -29.41 10.60
N GLN A 519 -35.76 -30.62 10.44
CA GLN A 519 -37.22 -30.83 10.57
C GLN A 519 -37.72 -31.01 12.01
N SER A 520 -36.83 -31.18 13.01
CA SER A 520 -37.27 -31.60 14.35
C SER A 520 -37.82 -30.45 15.22
N GLY A 521 -39.15 -30.51 15.37
CA GLY A 521 -40.11 -29.78 16.23
C GLY A 521 -39.67 -29.07 17.51
N ASP A 522 -40.40 -27.99 17.79
CA ASP A 522 -40.55 -27.19 19.02
C ASP A 522 -39.30 -26.57 19.68
N ASN A 523 -38.14 -27.23 19.73
CA ASN A 523 -36.90 -26.68 20.33
C ASN A 523 -36.03 -25.85 19.36
N ALA A 524 -36.19 -26.00 18.04
CA ALA A 524 -35.47 -25.21 17.04
C ALA A 524 -36.07 -23.80 16.81
N SER A 525 -37.26 -23.53 17.37
CA SER A 525 -38.02 -22.31 17.13
C SER A 525 -37.36 -21.03 17.67
N SER A 526 -36.39 -21.16 18.59
CA SER A 526 -35.58 -20.07 19.15
C SER A 526 -34.12 -20.03 18.68
N GLY A 527 -33.67 -20.98 17.84
CA GLY A 527 -32.28 -21.06 17.38
C GLY A 527 -32.00 -20.09 16.22
N GLY A 528 -30.88 -19.38 16.28
CA GLY A 528 -30.41 -18.50 15.19
C GLY A 528 -29.92 -19.27 13.96
N THR A 529 -29.41 -18.51 12.97
CA THR A 529 -28.71 -19.06 11.81
C THR A 529 -27.22 -19.21 12.13
N VAL A 530 -26.63 -20.34 11.77
CA VAL A 530 -25.19 -20.54 11.89
C VAL A 530 -24.53 -20.54 10.52
N LEU A 531 -23.49 -19.72 10.37
CA LEU A 531 -22.58 -19.77 9.21
C LEU A 531 -21.41 -20.67 9.58
N TRP A 532 -21.30 -21.81 8.91
CA TRP A 532 -20.28 -22.82 9.17
C TRP A 532 -19.23 -22.81 8.07
N VAL A 533 -18.00 -22.43 8.40
CA VAL A 533 -16.91 -22.37 7.41
C VAL A 533 -16.33 -23.77 7.22
N HIS A 534 -16.37 -24.27 5.99
CA HIS A 534 -15.77 -25.55 5.61
C HIS A 534 -14.54 -25.30 4.74
N SER A 535 -13.39 -25.78 5.20
CA SER A 535 -12.08 -25.53 4.57
C SER A 535 -11.32 -26.79 4.17
N ALA A 536 -11.91 -27.98 4.33
CA ALA A 536 -11.28 -29.26 4.01
C ALA A 536 -11.78 -29.78 2.67
N ALA A 537 -10.92 -29.89 1.65
CA ALA A 537 -11.34 -30.23 0.29
C ALA A 537 -11.80 -31.69 0.10
N ASP A 538 -11.42 -32.60 1.00
CA ASP A 538 -11.66 -34.04 0.86
C ASP A 538 -12.94 -34.54 1.56
N GLU A 539 -13.65 -33.65 2.25
CA GLU A 539 -14.85 -33.99 3.01
C GLU A 539 -16.12 -33.54 2.27
N THR A 540 -17.07 -34.45 2.11
CA THR A 540 -18.38 -34.07 1.54
C THR A 540 -19.23 -33.37 2.60
N THR A 541 -19.73 -32.18 2.25
CA THR A 541 -20.66 -31.41 3.09
C THR A 541 -22.13 -31.80 2.88
N ASP A 542 -22.39 -32.85 2.09
CA ASP A 542 -23.73 -33.31 1.71
C ASP A 542 -24.37 -34.28 2.75
N THR A 543 -23.63 -34.68 3.80
CA THR A 543 -24.14 -35.57 4.87
C THR A 543 -23.71 -35.09 6.26
N PRO A 544 -24.59 -34.84 7.24
CA PRO A 544 -24.20 -34.25 8.53
C PRO A 544 -23.21 -35.11 9.36
N GLU A 545 -23.04 -36.38 9.04
CA GLU A 545 -22.12 -37.33 9.68
C GLU A 545 -20.64 -37.10 9.38
N TRP A 546 -20.31 -36.20 8.44
CA TRP A 546 -18.90 -35.83 8.18
C TRP A 546 -18.24 -35.23 9.43
N SER A 547 -19.02 -34.66 10.35
CA SER A 547 -18.52 -34.13 11.62
C SER A 547 -19.56 -34.23 12.75
N ASP A 548 -19.18 -34.84 13.87
CA ASP A 548 -20.00 -34.89 15.09
C ASP A 548 -20.37 -33.49 15.59
N ALA A 549 -19.44 -32.53 15.45
CA ALA A 549 -19.66 -31.13 15.83
C ALA A 549 -20.72 -30.47 14.93
N PHE A 550 -20.65 -30.71 13.61
CA PHE A 550 -21.64 -30.22 12.67
C PHE A 550 -23.02 -30.81 12.95
N ALA A 551 -23.12 -32.13 13.11
CA ALA A 551 -24.37 -32.80 13.45
C ALA A 551 -24.98 -32.27 14.76
N ALA A 552 -24.14 -31.99 15.77
CA ALA A 552 -24.58 -31.37 17.01
C ALA A 552 -25.09 -29.93 16.82
N GLN A 553 -24.45 -29.15 15.94
CA GLN A 553 -24.87 -27.79 15.63
C GLN A 553 -26.19 -27.75 14.84
N LEU A 554 -26.36 -28.66 13.87
CA LEU A 554 -27.59 -28.79 13.09
C LEU A 554 -28.81 -29.10 13.98
N ARG A 555 -28.63 -29.88 15.04
CA ARG A 555 -29.70 -30.17 16.01
C ARG A 555 -30.12 -28.98 16.87
N LYS A 556 -29.24 -27.98 17.04
CA LYS A 556 -29.46 -26.80 17.91
C LYS A 556 -29.91 -25.56 17.16
N SER A 557 -29.63 -25.51 15.85
CA SER A 557 -29.81 -24.31 15.02
C SER A 557 -31.05 -24.43 14.16
N LYS A 558 -31.68 -23.31 13.82
CA LYS A 558 -32.80 -23.30 12.86
C LYS A 558 -32.33 -23.60 11.44
N ALA A 559 -31.18 -23.04 11.08
CA ALA A 559 -30.51 -23.32 9.83
C ALA A 559 -28.99 -23.27 10.04
N VAL A 560 -28.27 -24.10 9.27
CA VAL A 560 -26.81 -24.03 9.14
C VAL A 560 -26.48 -23.78 7.68
N ILE A 561 -25.78 -22.69 7.39
CA ILE A 561 -25.24 -22.35 6.08
C ILE A 561 -23.77 -22.73 6.07
N VAL A 562 -23.43 -23.83 5.41
CA VAL A 562 -22.04 -24.21 5.18
C VAL A 562 -21.48 -23.34 4.06
N ILE A 563 -20.37 -22.65 4.33
CA ILE A 563 -19.58 -21.90 3.35
C ILE A 563 -18.49 -22.83 2.83
N ASP A 564 -18.62 -23.27 1.59
CA ASP A 564 -17.69 -24.25 1.01
C ASP A 564 -16.52 -23.54 0.32
N ILE A 565 -15.60 -23.02 1.14
CA ILE A 565 -14.40 -22.31 0.65
C ILE A 565 -13.43 -23.28 -0.02
N ALA A 566 -13.45 -24.56 0.37
CA ALA A 566 -12.62 -25.59 -0.22
C ALA A 566 -12.99 -25.88 -1.68
N ALA A 567 -14.28 -25.77 -2.04
CA ALA A 567 -14.76 -25.90 -3.41
C ALA A 567 -14.44 -24.69 -4.31
N MET A 568 -13.92 -23.59 -3.76
CA MET A 568 -13.57 -22.42 -4.56
C MET A 568 -12.35 -22.70 -5.46
N PRO A 569 -12.39 -22.33 -6.75
CA PRO A 569 -11.32 -22.65 -7.68
C PRO A 569 -9.97 -22.03 -7.26
N THR A 570 -8.89 -22.79 -7.43
CA THR A 570 -7.50 -22.34 -7.35
C THR A 570 -6.69 -23.02 -8.46
N ASP A 571 -5.84 -22.28 -9.16
CA ASP A 571 -4.85 -22.77 -10.14
C ASP A 571 -3.45 -22.88 -9.52
N ALA A 572 -3.30 -22.60 -8.22
CA ALA A 572 -2.08 -22.81 -7.47
C ALA A 572 -1.97 -24.25 -6.93
N PRO A 573 -0.75 -24.77 -6.71
CA PRO A 573 -0.56 -26.04 -6.01
C PRO A 573 -1.26 -26.08 -4.65
N GLU A 574 -1.57 -27.27 -4.16
CA GLU A 574 -2.19 -27.46 -2.85
C GLU A 574 -1.40 -26.75 -1.74
N GLY A 575 -2.11 -26.07 -0.84
CA GLY A 575 -1.51 -25.29 0.25
C GLY A 575 -0.82 -24.00 -0.20
N LYS A 576 -0.82 -23.68 -1.50
CA LYS A 576 -0.21 -22.46 -2.05
C LYS A 576 -1.24 -21.48 -2.56
N GLN A 577 -0.81 -20.24 -2.73
CA GLN A 577 -1.55 -19.20 -3.44
C GLN A 577 -0.86 -18.82 -4.74
N ARG A 578 -1.66 -18.22 -5.64
CA ARG A 578 -1.20 -17.75 -6.94
C ARG A 578 -0.11 -16.70 -6.77
N THR A 579 0.92 -16.82 -7.59
CA THR A 579 1.98 -15.81 -7.68
C THR A 579 2.15 -15.37 -9.12
N ASN A 580 2.53 -14.11 -9.29
CA ASN A 580 2.97 -13.54 -10.55
C ASN A 580 4.43 -13.09 -10.42
N PRO A 581 5.39 -14.03 -10.34
CA PRO A 581 6.79 -13.68 -10.22
C PRO A 581 7.26 -13.05 -11.53
N GLN A 582 7.87 -11.88 -11.46
CA GLN A 582 8.56 -11.30 -12.60
C GLN A 582 9.77 -12.18 -12.95
N PRO A 583 9.88 -12.74 -14.16
CA PRO A 583 10.94 -13.68 -14.52
C PRO A 583 12.33 -13.05 -14.46
N ARG A 584 12.40 -11.71 -14.55
CA ARG A 584 13.64 -10.96 -14.44
C ARG A 584 13.94 -10.50 -13.02
N ARG A 585 12.99 -10.56 -12.09
CA ARG A 585 13.08 -9.94 -10.77
C ARG A 585 12.32 -10.76 -9.74
N ALA A 586 13.01 -11.60 -8.99
CA ALA A 586 12.41 -12.30 -7.87
C ALA A 586 12.04 -11.26 -6.79
N SER A 587 10.76 -11.14 -6.43
CA SER A 587 10.25 -10.36 -5.30
C SER A 587 8.75 -10.62 -5.13
N ALA A 588 8.30 -10.80 -3.89
CA ALA A 588 6.89 -10.96 -3.54
C ALA A 588 6.06 -9.71 -3.90
N ALA A 589 6.71 -8.54 -3.95
CA ALA A 589 6.09 -7.27 -4.30
C ALA A 589 5.43 -7.25 -5.70
N PHE A 590 5.91 -8.05 -6.66
CA PHE A 590 5.27 -8.12 -7.99
C PHE A 590 3.94 -8.89 -7.99
N THR A 591 3.69 -9.68 -6.95
CA THR A 591 2.39 -10.32 -6.74
C THR A 591 1.56 -9.48 -5.77
N TYR A 592 2.03 -9.34 -4.53
CA TYR A 592 1.24 -8.77 -3.43
C TYR A 592 1.31 -7.24 -3.37
N GLY A 593 2.12 -6.60 -4.21
CA GLY A 593 2.05 -5.16 -4.43
C GLY A 593 0.82 -4.75 -5.24
N TYR A 594 0.22 -5.69 -5.99
CA TYR A 594 -0.88 -5.40 -6.93
C TYR A 594 -2.15 -6.21 -6.65
N ASN A 595 -2.00 -7.36 -6.00
CA ASN A 595 -3.08 -8.33 -5.79
C ASN A 595 -3.24 -8.60 -4.30
N ARG A 596 -4.49 -8.72 -3.85
CA ARG A 596 -4.80 -9.17 -2.49
C ARG A 596 -4.32 -10.62 -2.30
N PRO A 597 -3.69 -10.96 -1.16
CA PRO A 597 -3.38 -12.34 -0.84
C PRO A 597 -4.64 -13.22 -0.80
N LEU A 598 -4.47 -14.53 -0.94
CA LEU A 598 -5.60 -15.47 -0.95
C LEU A 598 -6.38 -15.44 0.37
N ALA A 599 -5.70 -15.35 1.52
CA ALA A 599 -6.35 -15.19 2.82
C ALA A 599 -7.22 -13.92 2.88
N ALA A 600 -6.75 -12.79 2.37
CA ALA A 600 -7.54 -11.57 2.29
C ALA A 600 -8.75 -11.73 1.35
N THR A 601 -8.57 -12.42 0.22
CA THR A 601 -9.67 -12.72 -0.72
C THR A 601 -10.74 -13.59 -0.06
N ARG A 602 -10.33 -14.67 0.64
CA ARG A 602 -11.23 -15.57 1.38
C ARG A 602 -11.94 -14.87 2.54
N CYS A 603 -11.28 -13.90 3.18
CA CYS A 603 -11.93 -13.05 4.18
C CYS A 603 -13.13 -12.31 3.57
N GLY A 604 -12.95 -11.74 2.38
CA GLY A 604 -14.06 -11.14 1.62
C GLY A 604 -15.17 -12.12 1.27
N ASP A 605 -14.82 -13.34 0.88
CA ASP A 605 -15.80 -14.39 0.57
C ASP A 605 -16.69 -14.72 1.77
N VAL A 606 -16.10 -14.83 2.98
CA VAL A 606 -16.85 -14.99 4.22
C VAL A 606 -17.72 -13.76 4.51
N LEU A 607 -17.20 -12.55 4.32
CA LEU A 607 -17.96 -11.31 4.52
C LEU A 607 -19.19 -11.21 3.61
N ALA A 608 -19.09 -11.64 2.35
CA ALA A 608 -20.22 -11.65 1.43
C ALA A 608 -21.33 -12.60 1.90
N VAL A 609 -20.97 -13.78 2.42
CA VAL A 609 -21.97 -14.69 3.00
C VAL A 609 -22.57 -14.12 4.28
N ILE A 610 -21.76 -13.48 5.14
CA ILE A 610 -22.31 -12.78 6.32
C ILE A 610 -23.31 -11.71 5.90
N ALA A 611 -22.98 -10.88 4.91
CA ALA A 611 -23.89 -9.87 4.36
C ALA A 611 -25.17 -10.48 3.79
N ALA A 612 -25.07 -11.62 3.07
CA ALA A 612 -26.24 -12.29 2.48
C ALA A 612 -27.22 -12.86 3.51
N PHE A 613 -26.74 -13.20 4.71
CA PHE A 613 -27.53 -13.84 5.77
C PHE A 613 -27.66 -13.00 7.05
N GLN A 614 -27.28 -11.72 7.03
CA GLN A 614 -27.38 -10.85 8.20
C GLN A 614 -28.82 -10.56 8.60
N ASN A 615 -29.04 -10.28 9.89
CA ASN A 615 -30.35 -9.94 10.49
C ASN A 615 -31.46 -11.02 10.39
N PRO A 616 -31.20 -12.34 10.50
CA PRO A 616 -32.27 -13.32 10.58
C PRO A 616 -32.87 -13.33 12.00
N PRO A 617 -34.12 -13.81 12.17
CA PRO A 617 -34.67 -14.05 13.49
C PRO A 617 -33.77 -14.98 14.31
N GLY A 618 -33.38 -14.55 15.52
CA GLY A 618 -32.48 -15.31 16.40
C GLY A 618 -30.98 -15.00 16.25
N GLY A 619 -30.60 -14.11 15.33
CA GLY A 619 -29.20 -13.71 15.13
C GLY A 619 -28.38 -14.67 14.26
N VAL A 620 -27.14 -14.27 13.96
CA VAL A 620 -26.17 -15.05 13.17
C VAL A 620 -24.95 -15.37 14.02
N SER A 621 -24.57 -16.65 14.10
CA SER A 621 -23.30 -17.06 14.70
C SER A 621 -22.36 -17.57 13.61
N LEU A 622 -21.07 -17.29 13.74
CA LEU A 622 -20.03 -17.76 12.80
C LEU A 622 -19.21 -18.87 13.45
N VAL A 623 -19.10 -20.03 12.81
CA VAL A 623 -18.36 -21.19 13.31
C VAL A 623 -17.33 -21.63 12.29
N ALA A 624 -16.07 -21.71 12.72
CA ALA A 624 -14.94 -22.19 11.91
C ALA A 624 -14.17 -23.25 12.71
N PRO A 625 -14.46 -24.55 12.50
CA PRO A 625 -13.95 -25.63 13.35
C PRO A 625 -12.49 -26.02 13.06
N GLU A 626 -11.94 -25.66 11.90
CA GLU A 626 -10.57 -26.01 11.52
C GLU A 626 -10.06 -25.12 10.36
N GLY A 627 -8.73 -25.01 10.21
CA GLY A 627 -8.05 -24.66 8.95
C GLY A 627 -8.29 -23.27 8.34
N SER A 628 -9.06 -22.42 9.00
CA SER A 628 -9.62 -21.19 8.39
C SER A 628 -9.39 -19.92 9.20
N ALA A 629 -8.69 -20.00 10.34
CA ALA A 629 -8.41 -18.86 11.22
C ALA A 629 -7.81 -17.65 10.49
N ALA A 630 -6.92 -17.89 9.52
CA ALA A 630 -6.23 -16.84 8.75
C ALA A 630 -7.16 -15.83 8.04
N TYR A 631 -8.38 -16.24 7.71
CA TYR A 631 -9.35 -15.41 6.99
C TYR A 631 -10.72 -15.31 7.68
N VAL A 632 -11.03 -16.18 8.64
CA VAL A 632 -12.27 -16.09 9.43
C VAL A 632 -12.15 -15.12 10.60
N LEU A 633 -11.02 -15.07 11.32
CA LEU A 633 -10.79 -14.07 12.37
C LEU A 633 -10.99 -12.62 11.88
N PRO A 634 -10.35 -12.18 10.77
CA PRO A 634 -10.56 -10.83 10.25
C PRO A 634 -12.00 -10.61 9.77
N ALA A 635 -12.62 -11.61 9.12
CA ALA A 635 -14.02 -11.50 8.70
C ALA A 635 -14.97 -11.33 9.91
N ALA A 636 -14.74 -12.09 10.98
CA ALA A 636 -15.48 -11.97 12.23
C ALA A 636 -15.26 -10.62 12.92
N ALA A 637 -14.05 -10.05 12.82
CA ALA A 637 -13.75 -8.73 13.37
C ALA A 637 -14.45 -7.61 12.58
N ILE A 638 -14.33 -7.62 11.25
CA ILE A 638 -14.96 -6.63 10.35
C ILE A 638 -16.49 -6.68 10.47
N ALA A 639 -17.07 -7.88 10.51
CA ALA A 639 -18.51 -8.07 10.64
C ALA A 639 -19.02 -8.04 12.10
N GLY A 640 -18.20 -7.58 13.05
CA GLY A 640 -18.50 -7.53 14.48
C GLY A 640 -19.96 -7.23 14.85
N PRO A 641 -20.50 -6.06 14.43
CA PRO A 641 -21.87 -5.66 14.74
C PRO A 641 -22.98 -6.57 14.19
N PHE A 642 -22.67 -7.40 13.18
CA PHE A 642 -23.65 -8.21 12.45
C PHE A 642 -23.69 -9.68 12.91
N LEU A 643 -22.75 -10.08 13.79
CA LEU A 643 -22.65 -11.43 14.33
C LEU A 643 -22.98 -11.42 15.84
N ALA A 644 -23.86 -12.33 16.26
CA ALA A 644 -24.17 -12.56 17.66
C ALA A 644 -22.94 -13.10 18.41
N ASP A 645 -22.24 -14.07 17.83
CA ASP A 645 -21.00 -14.65 18.34
C ASP A 645 -20.17 -15.26 17.21
N ALA A 646 -18.90 -15.53 17.49
CA ALA A 646 -18.03 -16.31 16.62
C ALA A 646 -17.28 -17.38 17.43
N THR A 647 -17.23 -18.62 16.93
CA THR A 647 -16.42 -19.71 17.47
C THR A 647 -15.40 -20.14 16.43
N ILE A 648 -14.11 -19.91 16.69
CA ILE A 648 -13.05 -20.07 15.70
C ILE A 648 -11.94 -20.95 16.27
N ALA A 649 -11.62 -22.03 15.56
CA ALA A 649 -10.50 -22.89 15.85
C ALA A 649 -9.22 -22.34 15.24
N VAL A 650 -8.25 -22.06 16.10
CA VAL A 650 -6.91 -21.61 15.75
C VAL A 650 -5.92 -22.78 15.89
N ASN A 651 -6.08 -23.63 16.91
CA ASN A 651 -5.31 -24.88 17.08
C ASN A 651 -3.79 -24.73 16.88
N GLY A 652 -3.21 -23.63 17.36
CA GLY A 652 -1.77 -23.34 17.25
C GLY A 652 -1.32 -22.73 15.91
N PHE A 653 -2.23 -22.45 14.97
CA PHE A 653 -1.90 -21.73 13.75
C PHE A 653 -1.33 -20.33 14.05
N ARG A 654 -0.16 -20.04 13.49
CA ARG A 654 0.45 -18.70 13.50
C ARG A 654 0.90 -18.32 12.10
N PHE A 655 0.70 -17.06 11.71
CA PHE A 655 1.32 -16.54 10.50
C PHE A 655 2.85 -16.54 10.62
N ALA A 656 3.38 -16.43 11.85
CA ALA A 656 4.80 -16.56 12.15
C ALA A 656 5.42 -17.92 11.73
N ASP A 657 4.64 -19.00 11.62
CA ASP A 657 5.20 -20.33 11.30
C ASP A 657 5.27 -20.59 9.79
N LEU A 658 4.71 -19.69 8.98
CA LEU A 658 4.69 -19.84 7.52
C LEU A 658 6.10 -19.75 6.94
N GLN A 659 6.47 -20.74 6.14
CA GLN A 659 7.84 -20.88 5.62
C GLN A 659 8.14 -19.94 4.45
N HIS A 660 7.13 -19.63 3.63
CA HIS A 660 7.33 -18.91 2.38
C HIS A 660 6.12 -18.05 2.02
N GLN A 661 6.34 -17.00 1.23
CA GLN A 661 5.31 -16.01 0.87
C GLN A 661 4.21 -16.59 -0.06
N ASP A 662 4.47 -17.73 -0.71
CA ASP A 662 3.51 -18.41 -1.59
C ASP A 662 2.53 -19.31 -0.81
N ASP A 663 2.66 -19.43 0.50
CA ASP A 663 1.72 -20.17 1.35
C ASP A 663 0.31 -19.58 1.23
N GLN A 664 -0.73 -20.41 1.15
CA GLN A 664 -2.12 -19.96 0.98
C GLN A 664 -2.63 -19.02 2.08
N HIS A 665 -2.01 -19.06 3.26
CA HIS A 665 -2.36 -18.21 4.39
C HIS A 665 -1.47 -16.98 4.51
N PHE A 666 -0.42 -16.82 3.70
CA PHE A 666 0.49 -15.69 3.84
C PHE A 666 -0.21 -14.35 3.56
N VAL A 667 -0.04 -13.40 4.49
CA VAL A 667 -0.47 -12.00 4.38
C VAL A 667 0.74 -11.12 4.71
N PRO A 668 1.22 -10.25 3.78
CA PRO A 668 2.34 -9.36 4.07
C PRO A 668 2.07 -8.47 5.28
N GLY A 669 3.08 -8.24 6.12
CA GLY A 669 2.97 -7.37 7.30
C GLY A 669 2.22 -7.93 8.51
N ILE A 670 1.53 -9.07 8.41
CA ILE A 670 0.67 -9.56 9.50
C ILE A 670 1.43 -9.84 10.81
N VAL A 671 2.68 -10.30 10.72
CA VAL A 671 3.52 -10.56 11.90
C VAL A 671 3.90 -9.26 12.60
N LYS A 672 4.19 -8.18 11.86
CA LYS A 672 4.47 -6.86 12.44
C LYS A 672 3.30 -6.33 13.26
N TYR A 673 2.06 -6.57 12.81
CA TYR A 673 0.86 -6.03 13.45
C TYR A 673 0.15 -7.01 14.39
N GLY A 674 0.88 -8.01 14.91
CA GLY A 674 0.43 -8.82 16.05
C GLY A 674 -0.16 -10.18 15.72
N ASP A 675 0.02 -10.69 14.49
CA ASP A 675 -0.30 -12.07 14.10
C ASP A 675 -1.79 -12.40 14.38
N VAL A 676 -2.12 -13.66 14.66
CA VAL A 676 -3.49 -14.10 14.98
C VAL A 676 -4.08 -13.43 16.23
N ASP A 677 -3.26 -13.07 17.21
CA ASP A 677 -3.70 -12.45 18.46
C ASP A 677 -4.32 -11.06 18.20
N ALA A 678 -3.68 -10.24 17.37
CA ALA A 678 -4.26 -8.96 17.00
C ALA A 678 -5.55 -9.08 16.17
N LEU A 679 -5.70 -10.13 15.34
CA LEU A 679 -6.94 -10.39 14.61
C LEU A 679 -8.10 -10.74 15.55
N ALA A 680 -7.84 -11.53 16.59
CA ALA A 680 -8.83 -11.82 17.63
C ALA A 680 -9.17 -10.57 18.46
N ALA A 681 -8.16 -9.77 18.84
CA ALA A 681 -8.34 -8.50 19.54
C ALA A 681 -9.18 -7.50 18.73
N TRP A 682 -9.03 -7.47 17.40
CA TRP A 682 -9.78 -6.56 16.53
C TRP A 682 -11.30 -6.74 16.64
N ARG A 683 -11.76 -7.96 16.93
CA ARG A 683 -13.19 -8.27 17.13
C ARG A 683 -13.78 -7.66 18.40
N ALA A 684 -12.97 -7.25 19.38
CA ALA A 684 -13.52 -6.63 20.59
C ALA A 684 -14.44 -5.45 20.24
N PRO A 685 -15.56 -5.25 20.95
CA PRO A 685 -16.00 -5.98 22.16
C PRO A 685 -16.93 -7.16 21.87
N TYR A 686 -17.02 -7.65 20.62
CA TYR A 686 -18.03 -8.65 20.24
C TYR A 686 -17.67 -10.08 20.68
N ALA A 687 -18.66 -10.91 21.01
CA ALA A 687 -18.45 -12.25 21.55
C ALA A 687 -17.58 -13.13 20.65
N LEU A 688 -16.52 -13.74 21.22
CA LEU A 688 -15.56 -14.59 20.52
C LEU A 688 -15.15 -15.78 21.40
N THR A 689 -15.34 -16.98 20.88
CA THR A 689 -14.78 -18.21 21.44
C THR A 689 -13.61 -18.65 20.57
N ILE A 690 -12.42 -18.77 21.17
CA ILE A 690 -11.20 -19.20 20.49
C ILE A 690 -10.90 -20.63 20.92
N GLN A 691 -10.85 -21.57 19.97
CA GLN A 691 -10.32 -22.90 20.23
C GLN A 691 -8.82 -22.90 19.97
N CYS A 692 -8.03 -23.03 21.04
CA CYS A 692 -6.59 -22.80 21.01
C CYS A 692 -5.83 -23.90 21.76
N SER A 693 -4.52 -23.92 21.56
CA SER A 693 -3.62 -24.82 22.29
C SER A 693 -3.41 -24.35 23.72
N GLU A 694 -3.23 -23.04 23.93
CA GLU A 694 -3.03 -22.45 25.27
C GLU A 694 -3.63 -21.02 25.35
N GLU A 695 -4.15 -20.62 26.53
CA GLU A 695 -4.69 -19.26 26.76
C GLU A 695 -3.58 -18.19 26.72
N ALA A 696 -2.36 -18.54 27.16
CA ALA A 696 -1.24 -17.61 27.30
C ALA A 696 -0.78 -16.99 25.97
N GLU A 697 -1.21 -17.54 24.83
CA GLU A 697 -0.87 -17.10 23.48
C GLU A 697 -1.64 -15.83 23.03
N TRP A 698 -2.55 -15.30 23.86
CA TRP A 698 -3.51 -14.24 23.52
C TRP A 698 -3.42 -12.96 24.39
N PRO A 699 -2.23 -12.42 24.69
CA PRO A 699 -2.07 -11.29 25.60
C PRO A 699 -2.73 -10.00 25.07
N THR A 700 -2.68 -9.73 23.76
CA THR A 700 -3.28 -8.54 23.16
C THR A 700 -4.79 -8.63 23.21
N THR A 701 -5.35 -9.77 22.82
CA THR A 701 -6.80 -10.00 22.86
C THR A 701 -7.33 -9.78 24.28
N LYS A 702 -6.68 -10.37 25.28
CA LYS A 702 -7.07 -10.20 26.67
C LYS A 702 -7.06 -8.73 27.10
N ALA A 703 -5.95 -8.02 26.84
CA ALA A 703 -5.81 -6.61 27.19
C ALA A 703 -6.88 -5.71 26.53
N ILE A 704 -7.21 -5.95 25.26
CA ILE A 704 -8.19 -5.12 24.53
C ILE A 704 -9.64 -5.42 24.93
N TYR A 705 -10.00 -6.68 25.19
CA TYR A 705 -11.33 -6.99 25.73
C TYR A 705 -11.48 -6.45 27.17
N ASP A 706 -10.44 -6.54 27.99
CA ASP A 706 -10.42 -5.96 29.34
C ASP A 706 -10.56 -4.43 29.29
N ALA A 707 -9.81 -3.76 28.42
CA ALA A 707 -9.87 -2.31 28.25
C ALA A 707 -11.25 -1.79 27.80
N ARG A 708 -12.08 -2.66 27.22
CA ARG A 708 -13.43 -2.34 26.72
C ARG A 708 -14.54 -2.84 27.64
N ASP A 709 -14.22 -3.25 28.86
CA ASP A 709 -15.16 -3.84 29.82
C ASP A 709 -15.93 -5.04 29.23
N ALA A 710 -15.26 -5.84 28.38
CA ALA A 710 -15.86 -6.93 27.61
C ALA A 710 -15.16 -8.29 27.87
N SER A 711 -14.44 -8.45 28.98
CA SER A 711 -13.70 -9.68 29.31
C SER A 711 -14.56 -10.95 29.31
N ASP A 712 -15.86 -10.83 29.57
CA ASP A 712 -16.83 -11.93 29.54
C ASP A 712 -17.29 -12.32 28.12
N GLN A 713 -16.99 -11.48 27.13
CA GLN A 713 -17.28 -11.70 25.71
C GLN A 713 -16.22 -12.56 25.02
N VAL A 714 -15.04 -12.75 25.61
CA VAL A 714 -14.00 -13.63 25.06
C VAL A 714 -13.86 -14.91 25.90
N GLN A 715 -13.81 -16.06 25.23
CA GLN A 715 -13.66 -17.38 25.87
C GLN A 715 -12.59 -18.22 25.17
N TRP A 716 -11.84 -18.99 25.95
CA TRP A 716 -10.81 -19.89 25.46
C TRP A 716 -11.23 -21.35 25.66
N GLN A 717 -11.31 -22.09 24.56
CA GLN A 717 -11.55 -23.54 24.56
C GLN A 717 -10.22 -24.24 24.28
N VAL A 718 -9.54 -24.65 25.35
CA VAL A 718 -8.26 -25.34 25.24
C VAL A 718 -8.49 -26.80 24.86
N ASN A 719 -8.07 -27.17 23.65
CA ASN A 719 -8.10 -28.56 23.19
C ASN A 719 -6.98 -29.33 23.92
N ARG A 720 -7.38 -30.17 24.89
CA ARG A 720 -6.44 -31.00 25.69
C ARG A 720 -6.05 -32.30 25.00
#